data_AF-A0A4V0NGS0-F1
#
_entry.id   AF-A0A4V0NGS0-F1
#
_cell.length_a   1.000
_cell.length_b   1.000
_cell.length_c   1.000
_cell.angle_alpha   90.00
_cell.angle_beta   90.00
_cell.angle_gamma   90.00
#
_symmetry.space_group_name_H-M   'P 1'
#
loop_
_entity.id
_entity.type
_entity.pdbx_description
1 polymer ?
#
loop_
_entity_poly.entity_id
_entity_poly.type
_entity_poly.pdbx_seq_one_letter_code
_entity_poly.pdbx_strand_id
1 'polypeptide(L)'
;MRKIAYWIALSSAAIVAGSLATGCTAMTGEGGVDNEDSTTGGGSNPGSSSGGDTASGPSGSGGWTSGSGVPSTGTGQEPVAGCELGYSELPNGKGGVNVEAVCLDEIGFDKARSLEAFKTTVYPLLTKNCSGCHSTTSRAQAPIHSDVDPALAHEYALTRVNFKKPVDSKLVVRMGIDRHNCFGSSCKDANAQMLAAVEAWAAAVVPTLPETLRTVPAGEKVTEAQVKEWIAADKATVAAGDAEFVKYTSLHEIHNAGVTADELNVARVGIAKALNSTARWAPEIVNPVDINGKGIVYRFDTRNYWGYNKGVTKLHFGGSDDDVFFGRTSVNYLGEPVGSDVTTKEKHRYTAEVQEDPSFAKLVWGRVLAGNVEGATDKEVLPPYVDGFKTDYIEASQLVYTLTRPDVYNAIMAIPWYAQDLEGELGVIKDQGMKSYEYMVTKQAITIDSRMYWRARTTKGGYYWKTWDIFTGQLEGNVQTIEQAYDQGQIRFPFWAHPIPKFIAGTGGGVTAATLSFVATLAQPYGTEPPGCDGQPNYGGAQFLNCRYYTGTEGLQQSAEEVIWDLPNGLQGYSLWGGFNQRRVDAFVNIVRDPRITREDADAVITSRVGFASTDRRLNTGSACIGCHADGMNRGDNDLRDWLDEGGARLPKGERGVDGWIDDEQVVAQVKELYPPSTVMRSRMEDDRRVFLAAMSKIKREMIVGVDKNVYVEPAIWTIEWAQKFYKYPPTRSN
;
A
#
# COMPACT_ATOMS: atom_id res chain seq x y z
N MET A 1 38.97 -41.40 3.07
CA MET A 1 39.52 -42.01 4.30
C MET A 1 39.50 -40.98 5.41
N ARG A 2 38.89 -41.33 6.56
CA ARG A 2 39.04 -40.81 7.95
C ARG A 2 38.95 -39.28 8.18
N LYS A 3 37.85 -38.77 8.76
CA LYS A 3 37.49 -38.65 10.22
C LYS A 3 38.39 -37.65 10.96
N ILE A 4 37.83 -36.64 11.62
CA ILE A 4 37.59 -36.48 13.09
C ILE A 4 36.76 -35.18 13.24
N ALA A 5 35.54 -35.10 13.79
CA ALA A 5 34.92 -35.48 15.08
C ALA A 5 34.96 -34.37 16.16
N TYR A 6 33.74 -34.02 16.58
CA TYR A 6 33.24 -33.11 17.62
C TYR A 6 33.88 -33.23 19.01
N TRP A 7 33.82 -32.13 19.80
CA TRP A 7 33.65 -32.16 21.27
C TRP A 7 32.80 -30.98 21.78
N ILE A 8 32.00 -31.27 22.82
CA ILE A 8 31.06 -30.44 23.59
C ILE A 8 31.61 -30.29 25.03
N ALA A 9 31.44 -29.13 25.67
CA ALA A 9 31.19 -28.91 27.13
C ALA A 9 31.12 -27.38 27.38
N LEU A 10 30.05 -26.70 27.86
CA LEU A 10 29.29 -26.73 29.13
C LEU A 10 30.13 -26.45 30.40
N SER A 11 29.94 -25.26 31.02
CA SER A 11 29.98 -24.90 32.47
C SER A 11 30.03 -23.36 32.60
N SER A 12 28.99 -22.65 33.06
CA SER A 12 28.57 -22.37 34.46
C SER A 12 29.24 -21.15 35.13
N ALA A 13 28.42 -20.11 35.32
CA ALA A 13 28.33 -19.08 36.38
C ALA A 13 29.52 -18.71 37.30
N ALA A 14 29.74 -17.40 37.48
CA ALA A 14 29.87 -16.79 38.82
C ALA A 14 29.71 -15.26 38.78
N ILE A 15 28.85 -14.79 39.69
CA ILE A 15 28.59 -13.40 40.10
C ILE A 15 29.73 -12.92 41.02
N VAL A 16 30.17 -11.67 40.88
CA VAL A 16 30.74 -10.88 41.99
C VAL A 16 30.17 -9.47 41.92
N ALA A 17 29.44 -9.11 42.97
CA ALA A 17 29.03 -7.75 43.32
C ALA A 17 29.93 -7.21 44.45
N GLY A 18 30.04 -5.89 44.54
CA GLY A 18 30.71 -5.16 45.64
C GLY A 18 31.40 -3.90 45.10
N SER A 19 30.72 -2.77 44.93
CA SER A 19 30.33 -1.78 45.96
C SER A 19 31.48 -0.91 46.45
N LEU A 20 31.30 0.41 46.34
CA LEU A 20 31.61 1.50 47.29
C LEU A 20 31.30 2.81 46.50
N ALA A 21 30.20 3.53 46.75
CA ALA A 21 29.96 4.44 47.89
C ALA A 21 31.07 5.51 47.99
N THR A 22 30.85 6.82 48.16
CA THR A 22 29.73 7.53 48.80
C THR A 22 30.02 9.04 48.69
N GLY A 23 28.97 9.85 48.69
CA GLY A 23 28.95 11.17 49.31
C GLY A 23 29.41 12.36 48.44
N CYS A 24 28.85 13.56 48.58
CA CYS A 24 27.82 14.03 49.49
C CYS A 24 27.46 15.48 49.10
N THR A 25 26.18 15.85 49.29
CA THR A 25 25.66 17.15 49.78
C THR A 25 26.03 18.46 49.04
N ALA A 26 25.03 19.14 48.47
CA ALA A 26 24.34 20.31 49.06
C ALA A 26 25.06 21.63 48.67
N MET A 27 24.47 22.80 48.49
CA MET A 27 23.14 23.37 48.63
C MET A 27 23.26 24.81 48.08
N THR A 28 22.11 25.46 47.86
CA THR A 28 21.85 26.92 47.97
C THR A 28 22.43 27.90 46.92
N GLY A 29 21.56 28.81 46.49
CA GLY A 29 21.94 30.05 45.81
C GLY A 29 20.77 30.74 45.11
N GLU A 30 19.84 31.30 45.88
CA GLU A 30 18.84 32.25 45.43
C GLU A 30 19.46 33.53 44.85
N GLY A 31 18.73 34.17 43.93
CA GLY A 31 18.94 35.55 43.51
C GLY A 31 17.74 36.06 42.70
N GLY A 32 16.78 36.70 43.38
CA GLY A 32 15.92 37.72 42.78
C GLY A 32 16.76 38.97 42.43
N VAL A 33 16.26 40.05 41.82
CA VAL A 33 14.93 40.67 41.87
C VAL A 33 14.84 41.69 40.69
N ASP A 34 13.61 42.14 40.40
CA ASP A 34 13.21 43.47 39.87
C ASP A 34 13.28 43.74 38.34
N ASN A 35 12.35 44.48 37.72
CA ASN A 35 10.94 44.84 37.94
C ASN A 35 10.46 45.64 36.70
N GLU A 36 9.15 45.59 36.40
CA GLU A 36 8.29 46.65 35.78
C GLU A 36 8.66 47.32 34.43
N ASP A 37 7.77 47.81 33.55
CA ASP A 37 6.31 47.79 33.36
C ASP A 37 5.99 48.63 32.08
N SER A 38 4.83 48.35 31.46
CA SER A 38 3.96 49.28 30.68
C SER A 38 4.43 49.73 29.27
N THR A 39 3.60 50.01 28.26
CA THR A 39 2.17 50.40 28.11
C THR A 39 1.77 50.17 26.63
N THR A 40 0.66 49.47 26.32
CA THR A 40 -0.65 49.96 25.83
C THR A 40 -0.70 50.95 24.64
N GLY A 41 -1.57 50.62 23.66
CA GLY A 41 -2.01 51.53 22.60
C GLY A 41 -2.96 50.84 21.61
N GLY A 42 -4.27 50.89 21.90
CA GLY A 42 -5.34 50.37 21.03
C GLY A 42 -5.79 51.36 19.94
N GLY A 43 -6.63 50.87 19.03
CA GLY A 43 -7.30 51.69 18.01
C GLY A 43 -8.35 50.90 17.24
N SER A 44 -9.58 50.97 17.72
CA SER A 44 -10.84 50.54 17.09
C SER A 44 -11.45 51.68 16.26
N ASN A 45 -12.16 51.38 15.17
CA ASN A 45 -13.49 51.95 14.82
C ASN A 45 -14.07 51.45 13.46
N PRO A 46 -15.37 51.67 13.16
CA PRO A 46 -16.27 50.62 12.65
C PRO A 46 -17.19 51.11 11.49
N GLY A 47 -18.27 50.35 11.24
CA GLY A 47 -19.49 50.78 10.54
C GLY A 47 -19.68 50.15 9.16
N SER A 48 -20.84 49.77 8.64
CA SER A 48 -22.21 49.45 9.09
C SER A 48 -23.11 49.58 7.84
N SER A 49 -24.25 48.88 7.83
CA SER A 49 -25.45 49.05 6.95
C SER A 49 -25.39 48.38 5.58
N SER A 50 -26.47 47.86 4.97
CA SER A 50 -27.85 47.46 5.35
C SER A 50 -28.57 47.05 4.06
N GLY A 51 -29.58 46.16 4.13
CA GLY A 51 -30.55 45.85 3.06
C GLY A 51 -30.36 44.43 2.50
N GLY A 52 -31.27 43.47 2.58
CA GLY A 52 -32.73 43.56 2.62
C GLY A 52 -33.26 43.47 1.19
N ASP A 53 -33.50 42.27 0.68
CA ASP A 53 -34.69 41.96 -0.14
C ASP A 53 -34.85 40.46 -0.44
N THR A 54 -36.12 40.06 -0.37
CA THR A 54 -36.72 38.77 -0.64
C THR A 54 -36.79 38.46 -2.14
N ALA A 55 -36.44 37.25 -2.57
CA ALA A 55 -37.10 36.58 -3.70
C ALA A 55 -36.79 35.07 -3.74
N SER A 56 -37.86 34.30 -3.71
CA SER A 56 -38.02 32.89 -4.04
C SER A 56 -37.28 32.43 -5.31
N GLY A 57 -36.62 31.27 -5.25
CA GLY A 57 -36.10 30.55 -6.41
C GLY A 57 -36.46 29.04 -6.34
N PRO A 58 -37.00 28.43 -7.42
CA PRO A 58 -37.18 27.00 -7.50
C PRO A 58 -35.95 26.29 -8.10
N SER A 59 -35.80 25.03 -7.71
CA SER A 59 -35.04 23.92 -8.30
C SER A 59 -34.36 24.14 -9.66
N GLY A 60 -33.05 23.93 -9.70
CA GLY A 60 -32.26 23.77 -10.93
C GLY A 60 -31.10 22.79 -10.70
N SER A 61 -31.15 21.67 -11.40
CA SER A 61 -30.11 20.64 -11.52
C SER A 61 -28.79 21.20 -12.07
N GLY A 62 -27.71 21.13 -11.30
CA GLY A 62 -26.37 21.53 -11.72
C GLY A 62 -25.61 20.39 -12.40
N GLY A 63 -25.46 20.50 -13.72
CA GLY A 63 -24.47 19.74 -14.49
C GLY A 63 -23.07 20.31 -14.25
N TRP A 64 -22.11 19.42 -14.04
CA TRP A 64 -20.70 19.78 -13.87
C TRP A 64 -20.04 19.93 -15.24
N THR A 65 -19.47 21.11 -15.49
CA THR A 65 -18.71 21.42 -16.71
C THR A 65 -17.26 20.93 -16.58
N SER A 66 -16.85 20.11 -17.54
CA SER A 66 -15.48 19.70 -17.82
C SER A 66 -14.62 20.87 -18.33
N GLY A 67 -13.44 21.08 -17.73
CA GLY A 67 -12.42 22.00 -18.24
C GLY A 67 -11.50 21.30 -19.25
N SER A 68 -11.47 21.83 -20.48
CA SER A 68 -10.58 21.52 -21.62
C SER A 68 -9.11 21.91 -21.30
N GLY A 69 -8.02 21.44 -21.93
CA GLY A 69 -7.76 20.55 -23.07
C GLY A 69 -6.29 20.80 -23.53
N VAL A 70 -5.59 19.76 -23.95
CA VAL A 70 -4.31 19.83 -24.71
C VAL A 70 -4.48 18.94 -25.96
N PRO A 71 -4.14 19.40 -27.17
CA PRO A 71 -4.45 18.65 -28.39
C PRO A 71 -3.41 17.57 -28.67
N SER A 72 -3.86 16.32 -28.80
CA SER A 72 -3.07 15.22 -29.37
C SER A 72 -3.52 14.99 -30.82
N THR A 73 -2.64 15.26 -31.77
CA THR A 73 -2.81 14.87 -33.17
C THR A 73 -2.38 13.42 -33.34
N GLY A 74 -3.35 12.50 -33.32
CA GLY A 74 -3.14 11.10 -33.68
C GLY A 74 -4.48 10.51 -34.12
N THR A 75 -4.57 10.08 -35.38
CA THR A 75 -5.77 9.47 -35.95
C THR A 75 -6.06 8.12 -35.30
N GLY A 76 -6.87 8.15 -34.25
CA GLY A 76 -7.57 7.01 -33.65
C GLY A 76 -8.93 7.54 -33.23
N GLN A 77 -9.98 6.79 -33.51
CA GLN A 77 -11.35 7.13 -33.15
C GLN A 77 -11.43 7.44 -31.63
N GLU A 78 -11.90 8.64 -31.27
CA GLU A 78 -12.11 9.05 -29.87
C GLU A 78 -13.01 8.01 -29.17
N PRO A 79 -12.61 7.46 -28.00
CA PRO A 79 -13.42 6.48 -27.28
C PRO A 79 -14.70 7.10 -26.72
N VAL A 80 -15.70 6.25 -26.46
CA VAL A 80 -17.00 6.68 -25.94
C VAL A 80 -16.86 7.12 -24.47
N ALA A 81 -17.57 8.19 -24.09
CA ALA A 81 -17.64 8.67 -22.72
C ALA A 81 -17.98 7.51 -21.75
N GLY A 82 -17.13 7.27 -20.77
CA GLY A 82 -17.28 6.21 -19.77
C GLY A 82 -16.38 4.97 -19.95
N CYS A 83 -15.68 4.83 -21.08
CA CYS A 83 -14.66 3.77 -21.30
C CYS A 83 -13.22 4.31 -21.40
N GLU A 84 -13.03 5.61 -21.21
CA GLU A 84 -11.73 6.29 -21.29
C GLU A 84 -10.67 5.69 -20.34
N LEU A 85 -11.12 4.96 -19.30
CA LEU A 85 -10.25 4.46 -18.26
C LEU A 85 -9.81 2.98 -18.38
N GLY A 86 -10.46 2.17 -19.22
CA GLY A 86 -10.47 0.71 -18.95
C GLY A 86 -11.25 0.38 -17.65
N TYR A 87 -12.07 1.33 -17.18
CA TYR A 87 -12.91 1.26 -15.99
C TYR A 87 -14.26 1.93 -16.28
N SER A 88 -15.33 1.44 -15.65
CA SER A 88 -16.69 1.97 -15.71
C SER A 88 -17.14 2.49 -14.34
N GLU A 89 -17.97 3.54 -14.36
CA GLU A 89 -18.70 4.02 -13.20
C GLU A 89 -19.92 3.14 -12.93
N LEU A 90 -19.99 2.52 -11.74
CA LEU A 90 -21.07 1.62 -11.35
C LEU A 90 -21.79 2.12 -10.10
N PRO A 91 -23.14 2.09 -10.03
CA PRO A 91 -23.87 2.47 -8.83
C PRO A 91 -23.59 1.51 -7.68
N ASN A 92 -23.23 2.00 -6.49
CA ASN A 92 -22.99 1.17 -5.30
C ASN A 92 -24.27 0.65 -4.65
N GLY A 93 -25.44 0.97 -5.21
CA GLY A 93 -26.72 0.47 -4.74
C GLY A 93 -27.31 1.16 -3.50
N LYS A 94 -26.62 2.16 -2.94
CA LYS A 94 -27.13 3.06 -1.88
C LYS A 94 -26.93 4.54 -2.24
N GLY A 95 -26.95 4.87 -3.53
CA GLY A 95 -26.93 6.26 -4.04
C GLY A 95 -25.54 6.86 -4.32
N GLY A 96 -24.47 6.06 -4.37
CA GLY A 96 -23.12 6.51 -4.76
C GLY A 96 -22.58 5.79 -6.00
N VAL A 97 -21.44 6.25 -6.53
CA VAL A 97 -20.78 5.73 -7.74
C VAL A 97 -19.41 5.15 -7.39
N ASN A 98 -19.10 3.96 -7.90
CA ASN A 98 -17.80 3.28 -7.80
C ASN A 98 -17.12 3.28 -9.17
N VAL A 99 -15.79 3.18 -9.21
CA VAL A 99 -15.04 3.01 -10.47
C VAL A 99 -14.37 1.63 -10.52
N GLU A 100 -14.74 0.80 -11.50
CA GLU A 100 -14.41 -0.64 -11.59
C GLU A 100 -13.92 -1.05 -12.99
N ALA A 101 -12.97 -1.99 -13.11
CA ALA A 101 -12.32 -2.31 -14.38
C ALA A 101 -13.26 -3.07 -15.34
N VAL A 102 -13.89 -2.38 -16.30
CA VAL A 102 -14.75 -2.97 -17.33
C VAL A 102 -14.86 -2.00 -18.52
N CYS A 103 -14.58 -2.49 -19.73
CA CYS A 103 -14.90 -1.83 -21.00
C CYS A 103 -15.27 -2.91 -22.04
N LEU A 104 -16.46 -3.50 -21.89
CA LEU A 104 -16.86 -4.70 -22.64
C LEU A 104 -17.61 -4.40 -23.94
N ASP A 105 -18.28 -3.25 -24.03
CA ASP A 105 -19.11 -2.90 -25.19
C ASP A 105 -18.25 -2.64 -26.44
N GLU A 106 -17.10 -1.98 -26.29
CA GLU A 106 -16.17 -1.67 -27.39
C GLU A 106 -15.52 -2.92 -28.01
N ILE A 107 -15.48 -4.03 -27.28
CA ILE A 107 -14.90 -5.29 -27.74
C ILE A 107 -15.95 -6.27 -28.27
N GLY A 108 -17.21 -5.84 -28.42
CA GLY A 108 -18.29 -6.69 -28.95
C GLY A 108 -18.69 -7.84 -28.03
N PHE A 109 -18.52 -7.67 -26.71
CA PHE A 109 -18.88 -8.68 -25.73
C PHE A 109 -20.40 -8.91 -25.70
N ASP A 110 -20.83 -10.17 -25.88
CA ASP A 110 -22.25 -10.53 -25.79
C ASP A 110 -22.72 -10.56 -24.31
N LYS A 111 -23.06 -9.37 -23.82
CA LYS A 111 -23.48 -9.15 -22.43
C LYS A 111 -24.77 -9.87 -22.08
N ALA A 112 -25.71 -9.97 -23.02
CA ALA A 112 -26.99 -10.64 -22.81
C ALA A 112 -26.79 -12.15 -22.61
N ARG A 113 -26.01 -12.79 -23.49
CA ARG A 113 -25.62 -14.20 -23.34
C ARG A 113 -24.85 -14.43 -22.04
N SER A 114 -23.94 -13.52 -21.71
CA SER A 114 -23.18 -13.58 -20.47
C SER A 114 -24.09 -13.52 -19.23
N LEU A 115 -25.12 -12.65 -19.24
CA LEU A 115 -26.08 -12.52 -18.13
C LEU A 115 -26.88 -13.82 -17.92
N GLU A 116 -27.37 -14.44 -19.00
CA GLU A 116 -28.11 -15.70 -18.90
C GLU A 116 -27.21 -16.85 -18.38
N ALA A 117 -25.95 -16.91 -18.83
CA ALA A 117 -24.98 -17.86 -18.29
C ALA A 117 -24.67 -17.59 -16.81
N PHE A 118 -24.47 -16.32 -16.43
CA PHE A 118 -24.19 -15.91 -15.05
C PHE A 118 -25.28 -16.36 -14.06
N LYS A 119 -26.56 -16.16 -14.42
CA LYS A 119 -27.73 -16.56 -13.61
C LYS A 119 -27.74 -18.04 -13.23
N THR A 120 -27.20 -18.90 -14.09
CA THR A 120 -27.23 -20.36 -13.91
C THR A 120 -25.93 -20.95 -13.36
N THR A 121 -24.84 -20.16 -13.32
CA THR A 121 -23.49 -20.62 -12.96
C THR A 121 -23.00 -19.99 -11.66
N VAL A 122 -22.57 -18.73 -11.71
CA VAL A 122 -21.90 -18.04 -10.61
C VAL A 122 -22.91 -17.38 -9.65
N TYR A 123 -24.00 -16.82 -10.16
CA TYR A 123 -24.99 -16.08 -9.35
C TYR A 123 -25.57 -16.87 -8.17
N PRO A 124 -25.91 -18.17 -8.29
CA PRO A 124 -26.40 -18.96 -7.15
C PRO A 124 -25.37 -19.09 -6.02
N LEU A 125 -24.07 -19.19 -6.34
CA LEU A 125 -23.02 -19.21 -5.33
C LEU A 125 -22.86 -17.86 -4.65
N LEU A 126 -22.89 -16.76 -5.42
CA LEU A 126 -22.73 -15.41 -4.89
C LEU A 126 -23.91 -15.02 -3.98
N THR A 127 -25.14 -15.26 -4.40
CA THR A 127 -26.33 -14.92 -3.58
C THR A 127 -26.40 -15.74 -2.29
N LYS A 128 -26.04 -17.03 -2.34
CA LYS A 128 -26.05 -17.89 -1.16
C LYS A 128 -25.00 -17.50 -0.12
N ASN A 129 -23.80 -17.11 -0.56
CA ASN A 129 -22.65 -16.98 0.35
C ASN A 129 -22.19 -15.53 0.58
N CYS A 130 -22.54 -14.58 -0.30
CA CYS A 130 -21.98 -13.22 -0.27
C CYS A 130 -23.02 -12.11 -0.03
N SER A 131 -24.31 -12.38 -0.25
CA SER A 131 -25.38 -11.37 -0.20
C SER A 131 -25.57 -10.72 1.17
N GLY A 132 -25.10 -11.36 2.25
CA GLY A 132 -25.08 -10.76 3.60
C GLY A 132 -24.26 -9.46 3.70
N CYS A 133 -23.28 -9.26 2.81
CA CYS A 133 -22.47 -8.05 2.74
C CYS A 133 -22.56 -7.35 1.37
N HIS A 134 -22.53 -8.11 0.28
CA HIS A 134 -22.39 -7.63 -1.09
C HIS A 134 -23.73 -7.51 -1.84
N SER A 135 -24.75 -6.98 -1.15
CA SER A 135 -26.10 -6.70 -1.70
C SER A 135 -26.59 -5.33 -1.23
N THR A 136 -27.34 -4.63 -2.09
CA THR A 136 -28.04 -3.38 -1.77
C THR A 136 -28.99 -3.52 -0.60
N THR A 137 -29.60 -4.69 -0.46
CA THR A 137 -30.59 -5.00 0.59
C THR A 137 -29.94 -5.38 1.93
N SER A 138 -28.61 -5.40 2.02
CA SER A 138 -27.84 -5.74 3.23
C SER A 138 -26.87 -4.61 3.59
N ARG A 139 -25.60 -4.92 3.87
CA ARG A 139 -24.57 -3.91 4.20
C ARG A 139 -24.24 -3.01 3.00
N ALA A 140 -24.54 -3.46 1.77
CA ALA A 140 -24.17 -2.80 0.53
C ALA A 140 -22.69 -2.42 0.49
N GLN A 141 -21.85 -3.41 0.79
CA GLN A 141 -20.42 -3.32 0.62
C GLN A 141 -20.10 -3.58 -0.86
N ALA A 142 -19.54 -2.58 -1.53
CA ALA A 142 -19.07 -2.75 -2.90
C ALA A 142 -17.92 -3.77 -2.96
N PRO A 143 -17.79 -4.58 -4.03
CA PRO A 143 -18.70 -4.68 -5.19
C PRO A 143 -20.05 -5.35 -4.87
N ILE A 144 -21.13 -4.95 -5.54
CA ILE A 144 -22.49 -5.47 -5.31
C ILE A 144 -22.76 -6.70 -6.22
N HIS A 145 -21.81 -7.63 -6.29
CA HIS A 145 -21.85 -8.79 -7.19
C HIS A 145 -22.82 -9.91 -6.75
N SER A 146 -23.50 -9.76 -5.61
CA SER A 146 -24.46 -10.72 -5.08
C SER A 146 -25.81 -10.08 -4.76
N ASP A 147 -26.14 -9.02 -5.49
CA ASP A 147 -27.41 -8.31 -5.34
C ASP A 147 -28.62 -9.20 -5.61
N VAL A 148 -29.79 -8.77 -5.14
CA VAL A 148 -31.07 -9.40 -5.48
C VAL A 148 -31.48 -9.15 -6.92
N ASP A 149 -31.00 -8.06 -7.54
CA ASP A 149 -31.08 -7.82 -8.97
C ASP A 149 -29.93 -8.53 -9.71
N PRO A 150 -30.21 -9.62 -10.45
CA PRO A 150 -29.18 -10.37 -11.16
C PRO A 150 -28.48 -9.54 -12.25
N ALA A 151 -29.13 -8.51 -12.82
CA ALA A 151 -28.49 -7.65 -13.80
C ALA A 151 -27.43 -6.77 -13.14
N LEU A 152 -27.76 -6.11 -12.03
CA LEU A 152 -26.79 -5.34 -11.25
C LEU A 152 -25.65 -6.21 -10.73
N ALA A 153 -25.96 -7.40 -10.20
CA ALA A 153 -24.96 -8.35 -9.74
C ALA A 153 -24.00 -8.79 -10.87
N HIS A 154 -24.52 -8.98 -12.08
CA HIS A 154 -23.75 -9.33 -13.27
C HIS A 154 -22.79 -8.22 -13.70
N GLU A 155 -23.23 -6.96 -13.72
CA GLU A 155 -22.35 -5.80 -13.99
C GLU A 155 -21.14 -5.79 -13.07
N TYR A 156 -21.36 -5.99 -11.77
CA TYR A 156 -20.27 -6.05 -10.80
C TYR A 156 -19.42 -7.31 -10.93
N ALA A 157 -20.01 -8.46 -11.26
CA ALA A 157 -19.26 -9.70 -11.46
C ALA A 157 -18.34 -9.63 -12.68
N LEU A 158 -18.76 -8.94 -13.75
CA LEU A 158 -17.95 -8.73 -14.96
C LEU A 158 -16.66 -7.96 -14.68
N THR A 159 -16.61 -7.14 -13.63
CA THR A 159 -15.39 -6.41 -13.22
C THR A 159 -14.37 -7.31 -12.52
N ARG A 160 -14.76 -8.54 -12.19
CA ARG A 160 -14.04 -9.46 -11.30
C ARG A 160 -13.71 -10.81 -11.94
N VAL A 161 -14.04 -10.98 -13.22
CA VAL A 161 -13.88 -12.25 -13.94
C VAL A 161 -12.92 -12.11 -15.11
N ASN A 162 -12.00 -13.06 -15.22
CA ASN A 162 -11.15 -13.23 -16.39
C ASN A 162 -11.61 -14.49 -17.15
N PHE A 163 -12.36 -14.30 -18.23
CA PHE A 163 -12.90 -15.42 -19.01
C PHE A 163 -11.83 -16.21 -19.78
N LYS A 164 -10.73 -15.55 -20.18
CA LYS A 164 -9.63 -16.21 -20.92
C LYS A 164 -8.75 -17.04 -19.99
N LYS A 165 -8.70 -16.67 -18.71
CA LYS A 165 -7.98 -17.40 -17.66
C LYS A 165 -8.77 -17.41 -16.34
N PRO A 166 -9.81 -18.27 -16.23
CA PRO A 166 -10.73 -18.32 -15.08
C PRO A 166 -10.07 -18.33 -13.70
N VAL A 167 -8.95 -19.04 -13.56
CA VAL A 167 -8.19 -19.12 -12.30
C VAL A 167 -7.66 -17.78 -11.79
N ASP A 168 -7.44 -16.82 -12.69
CA ASP A 168 -6.97 -15.47 -12.36
C ASP A 168 -8.13 -14.51 -12.02
N SER A 169 -9.39 -14.97 -12.08
CA SER A 169 -10.57 -14.17 -11.71
C SER A 169 -10.53 -13.80 -10.24
N LYS A 170 -10.83 -12.53 -9.90
CA LYS A 170 -10.88 -12.05 -8.51
C LYS A 170 -11.88 -12.85 -7.67
N LEU A 171 -13.02 -13.28 -8.23
CA LEU A 171 -13.98 -14.14 -7.53
C LEU A 171 -13.34 -15.46 -7.05
N VAL A 172 -12.42 -16.02 -7.83
CA VAL A 172 -11.69 -17.26 -7.53
C VAL A 172 -10.53 -16.98 -6.56
N VAL A 173 -9.71 -15.98 -6.87
CA VAL A 173 -8.54 -15.57 -6.09
C VAL A 173 -8.93 -15.17 -4.66
N ARG A 174 -10.07 -14.49 -4.47
CA ARG A 174 -10.55 -14.08 -3.14
C ARG A 174 -10.78 -15.27 -2.19
N MET A 175 -11.07 -16.46 -2.71
CA MET A 175 -11.24 -17.66 -1.88
C MET A 175 -9.92 -18.41 -1.71
N GLY A 176 -9.17 -18.59 -2.80
CA GLY A 176 -7.98 -19.44 -2.82
C GLY A 176 -6.71 -18.78 -2.27
N ILE A 177 -6.64 -17.45 -2.34
CA ILE A 177 -5.50 -16.66 -1.87
C ILE A 177 -5.95 -15.88 -0.63
N ASP A 178 -6.90 -14.96 -0.79
CA ASP A 178 -7.27 -14.02 0.28
C ASP A 178 -8.08 -14.67 1.41
N ARG A 179 -8.58 -15.90 1.21
CA ARG A 179 -9.34 -16.69 2.20
C ARG A 179 -10.56 -15.95 2.75
N HIS A 180 -11.23 -15.20 1.89
CA HIS A 180 -12.30 -14.30 2.27
C HIS A 180 -13.66 -15.03 2.38
N ASN A 181 -14.22 -15.12 3.59
CA ASN A 181 -15.57 -15.66 3.84
C ASN A 181 -15.82 -17.01 3.14
N CYS A 182 -14.85 -17.92 3.25
CA CYS A 182 -14.89 -19.22 2.60
C CYS A 182 -16.12 -20.03 3.03
N PHE A 183 -16.74 -20.71 2.07
CA PHE A 183 -17.86 -21.63 2.28
C PHE A 183 -17.43 -23.08 2.04
N GLY A 184 -18.37 -24.02 2.19
CA GLY A 184 -18.06 -25.44 2.04
C GLY A 184 -17.20 -25.96 3.19
N SER A 185 -16.35 -26.94 2.89
CA SER A 185 -15.50 -27.62 3.89
C SER A 185 -14.18 -26.90 4.20
N SER A 186 -13.72 -26.02 3.32
CA SER A 186 -12.46 -25.26 3.44
C SER A 186 -12.40 -24.14 2.40
N CYS A 187 -11.45 -23.21 2.53
CA CYS A 187 -11.17 -22.20 1.50
C CYS A 187 -10.75 -22.82 0.17
N LYS A 188 -10.04 -23.94 0.20
CA LYS A 188 -9.68 -24.70 -1.00
C LYS A 188 -10.91 -25.26 -1.72
N ASP A 189 -11.87 -25.77 -0.97
CA ASP A 189 -13.15 -26.25 -1.50
C ASP A 189 -13.98 -25.09 -2.08
N ALA A 190 -14.11 -23.97 -1.35
CA ALA A 190 -14.76 -22.75 -1.86
C ALA A 190 -14.12 -22.26 -3.17
N ASN A 191 -12.78 -22.24 -3.24
CA ASN A 191 -12.03 -21.87 -4.43
C ASN A 191 -12.33 -22.81 -5.61
N ALA A 192 -12.33 -24.13 -5.39
CA ALA A 192 -12.62 -25.11 -6.43
C ALA A 192 -14.05 -24.98 -6.96
N GLN A 193 -15.04 -24.79 -6.07
CA GLN A 193 -16.43 -24.57 -6.46
C GLN A 193 -16.61 -23.27 -7.26
N MET A 194 -16.00 -22.18 -6.81
CA MET A 194 -16.06 -20.90 -7.51
C MET A 194 -15.35 -20.97 -8.87
N LEU A 195 -14.18 -21.62 -8.95
CA LEU A 195 -13.46 -21.83 -10.20
C LEU A 195 -14.32 -22.61 -11.19
N ALA A 196 -14.92 -23.73 -10.78
CA ALA A 196 -15.79 -24.52 -11.65
C ALA A 196 -16.99 -23.72 -12.17
N ALA A 197 -17.59 -22.87 -11.32
CA ALA A 197 -18.69 -22.00 -11.74
C ALA A 197 -18.24 -20.93 -12.74
N VAL A 198 -17.06 -20.33 -12.52
CA VAL A 198 -16.48 -19.34 -13.45
C VAL A 198 -16.05 -20.01 -14.77
N GLU A 199 -15.52 -21.22 -14.74
CA GLU A 199 -15.19 -21.99 -15.94
C GLU A 199 -16.46 -22.34 -16.74
N ALA A 200 -17.55 -22.70 -16.08
CA ALA A 200 -18.84 -22.92 -16.74
C ALA A 200 -19.39 -21.63 -17.37
N TRP A 201 -19.26 -20.49 -16.69
CA TRP A 201 -19.62 -19.19 -17.25
C TRP A 201 -18.74 -18.82 -18.46
N ALA A 202 -17.42 -19.03 -18.34
CA ALA A 202 -16.46 -18.80 -19.40
C ALA A 202 -16.74 -19.69 -20.62
N ALA A 203 -17.07 -20.98 -20.44
CA ALA A 203 -17.40 -21.87 -21.54
C ALA A 203 -18.59 -21.38 -22.38
N ALA A 204 -19.53 -20.66 -21.77
CA ALA A 204 -20.63 -20.02 -22.48
C ALA A 204 -20.19 -18.81 -23.30
N VAL A 205 -19.17 -18.05 -22.88
CA VAL A 205 -18.82 -16.73 -23.43
C VAL A 205 -17.53 -16.73 -24.25
N VAL A 206 -16.54 -17.57 -23.93
CA VAL A 206 -15.24 -17.68 -24.63
C VAL A 206 -15.37 -17.85 -26.15
N PRO A 207 -16.31 -18.66 -26.69
CA PRO A 207 -16.46 -18.78 -28.14
C PRO A 207 -16.80 -17.48 -28.87
N THR A 208 -17.26 -16.46 -28.14
CA THR A 208 -17.60 -15.13 -28.66
C THR A 208 -16.61 -14.05 -28.22
N LEU A 209 -15.57 -14.38 -27.44
CA LEU A 209 -14.57 -13.41 -27.03
C LEU A 209 -13.61 -13.10 -28.19
N PRO A 210 -13.28 -11.82 -28.42
CA PRO A 210 -12.24 -11.47 -29.38
C PRO A 210 -10.90 -12.07 -29.01
N GLU A 211 -10.17 -12.54 -30.02
CA GLU A 211 -8.76 -12.92 -29.84
C GLU A 211 -7.93 -11.71 -29.40
N THR A 212 -6.99 -11.94 -28.49
CA THR A 212 -6.03 -10.92 -28.09
C THR A 212 -4.95 -10.80 -29.15
N LEU A 213 -4.76 -9.59 -29.67
CA LEU A 213 -3.78 -9.33 -30.72
C LEU A 213 -2.37 -9.76 -30.30
N ARG A 214 -1.72 -10.56 -31.14
CA ARG A 214 -0.33 -10.96 -30.99
C ARG A 214 0.48 -10.57 -32.24
N THR A 215 1.39 -9.64 -32.07
CA THR A 215 2.24 -9.05 -33.13
C THR A 215 3.40 -9.94 -33.56
N VAL A 216 3.88 -10.81 -32.68
CA VAL A 216 4.86 -11.86 -32.99
C VAL A 216 4.21 -13.22 -32.73
N PRO A 217 4.07 -14.09 -33.75
CA PRO A 217 3.47 -15.41 -33.59
C PRO A 217 4.07 -16.20 -32.43
N ALA A 218 3.25 -16.94 -31.68
CA ALA A 218 3.71 -17.67 -30.49
C ALA A 218 4.80 -18.73 -30.80
N GLY A 219 4.79 -19.29 -32.02
CA GLY A 219 5.81 -20.24 -32.48
C GLY A 219 7.11 -19.62 -32.98
N GLU A 220 7.15 -18.30 -33.20
CA GLU A 220 8.33 -17.59 -33.68
C GLU A 220 9.20 -17.15 -32.49
N LYS A 221 10.49 -17.48 -32.49
CA LYS A 221 11.42 -17.03 -31.45
C LYS A 221 12.04 -15.69 -31.84
N VAL A 222 12.17 -14.79 -30.86
CA VAL A 222 12.94 -13.54 -30.99
C VAL A 222 14.31 -13.77 -30.37
N THR A 223 15.38 -13.66 -31.16
CA THR A 223 16.76 -13.88 -30.69
C THR A 223 17.35 -12.61 -30.04
N GLU A 224 18.34 -12.78 -29.16
CA GLU A 224 19.08 -11.65 -28.60
C GLU A 224 19.75 -10.78 -29.69
N ALA A 225 20.17 -11.40 -30.81
CA ALA A 225 20.72 -10.68 -31.95
C ALA A 225 19.71 -9.74 -32.59
N GLN A 226 18.46 -10.19 -32.78
CA GLN A 226 17.37 -9.34 -33.30
C GLN A 226 17.04 -8.20 -32.33
N VAL A 227 17.02 -8.47 -31.02
CA VAL A 227 16.83 -7.42 -30.00
C VAL A 227 17.92 -6.35 -30.12
N LYS A 228 19.19 -6.75 -30.23
CA LYS A 228 20.32 -5.82 -30.39
C LYS A 228 20.27 -5.06 -31.71
N GLU A 229 19.83 -5.68 -32.80
CA GLU A 229 19.66 -5.03 -34.10
C GLU A 229 18.60 -3.92 -34.03
N TRP A 230 17.43 -4.20 -33.45
CA TRP A 230 16.38 -3.19 -33.26
C TRP A 230 16.85 -2.03 -32.38
N ILE A 231 17.56 -2.34 -31.29
CA ILE A 231 18.14 -1.31 -30.41
C ILE A 231 19.19 -0.48 -31.14
N ALA A 232 20.07 -1.10 -31.94
CA ALA A 232 21.08 -0.37 -32.69
C ALA A 232 20.47 0.58 -33.72
N ALA A 233 19.40 0.15 -34.40
CA ALA A 233 18.64 0.98 -35.32
C ALA A 233 18.01 2.19 -34.62
N ASP A 234 17.36 1.99 -33.47
CA ASP A 234 16.77 3.10 -32.71
C ASP A 234 17.84 4.04 -32.13
N LYS A 235 18.93 3.49 -31.56
CA LYS A 235 20.08 4.26 -31.04
C LYS A 235 20.67 5.20 -32.10
N ALA A 236 20.68 4.82 -33.37
CA ALA A 236 21.17 5.66 -34.47
C ALA A 236 20.31 6.92 -34.71
N THR A 237 19.06 6.93 -34.21
CA THR A 237 18.14 8.09 -34.29
C THR A 237 18.23 9.00 -33.06
N VAL A 238 18.86 8.54 -31.98
CA VAL A 238 18.98 9.29 -30.72
C VAL A 238 20.08 10.33 -30.84
N ALA A 239 19.79 11.58 -30.47
CA ALA A 239 20.79 12.63 -30.45
C ALA A 239 21.90 12.31 -29.43
N ALA A 240 23.15 12.66 -29.77
CA ALA A 240 24.30 12.32 -28.94
C ALA A 240 24.20 12.82 -27.48
N GLY A 241 23.56 13.98 -27.27
CA GLY A 241 23.33 14.56 -25.93
C GLY A 241 22.30 13.80 -25.08
N ASP A 242 21.43 13.00 -25.72
CA ASP A 242 20.37 12.25 -25.04
C ASP A 242 20.74 10.78 -24.79
N ALA A 243 21.77 10.27 -25.48
CA ALA A 243 22.16 8.86 -25.47
C ALA A 243 22.40 8.30 -24.05
N GLU A 244 22.87 9.14 -23.12
CA GLU A 244 23.09 8.72 -21.73
C GLU A 244 21.80 8.51 -20.92
N PHE A 245 20.67 9.07 -21.34
CA PHE A 245 19.37 8.95 -20.66
C PHE A 245 18.47 7.90 -21.30
N VAL A 246 18.70 7.60 -22.58
CA VAL A 246 17.94 6.59 -23.30
C VAL A 246 18.34 5.18 -22.86
N LYS A 247 17.37 4.37 -22.45
CA LYS A 247 17.51 2.98 -22.02
C LYS A 247 16.50 2.09 -22.74
N TYR A 248 16.79 0.79 -22.74
CA TYR A 248 15.98 -0.19 -23.44
C TYR A 248 15.62 -1.35 -22.53
N THR A 249 14.42 -1.86 -22.71
CA THR A 249 13.96 -3.08 -22.07
C THR A 249 13.27 -4.00 -23.07
N SER A 250 13.33 -5.31 -22.82
CA SER A 250 12.83 -6.33 -23.74
C SER A 250 11.90 -7.30 -23.03
N LEU A 251 10.85 -7.73 -23.73
CA LEU A 251 9.92 -8.79 -23.35
C LEU A 251 10.25 -10.11 -24.07
N HIS A 252 11.39 -10.20 -24.76
CA HIS A 252 11.66 -11.33 -25.65
C HIS A 252 11.78 -12.66 -24.90
N GLU A 253 12.30 -12.70 -23.67
CA GLU A 253 12.36 -13.94 -22.88
C GLU A 253 10.96 -14.38 -22.43
N ILE A 254 10.12 -13.43 -22.03
CA ILE A 254 8.70 -13.69 -21.71
C ILE A 254 7.98 -14.27 -22.93
N HIS A 255 8.12 -13.63 -24.09
CA HIS A 255 7.55 -14.13 -25.35
C HIS A 255 8.08 -15.53 -25.69
N ASN A 256 9.39 -15.73 -25.63
CA ASN A 256 10.05 -16.99 -25.95
C ASN A 256 9.70 -18.10 -24.95
N ALA A 257 9.29 -17.79 -23.72
CA ALA A 257 8.79 -18.76 -22.76
C ALA A 257 7.38 -19.29 -23.11
N GLY A 258 6.73 -18.72 -24.13
CA GLY A 258 5.44 -19.21 -24.64
C GLY A 258 4.23 -18.70 -23.87
N VAL A 259 4.35 -17.57 -23.17
CA VAL A 259 3.19 -16.95 -22.50
C VAL A 259 2.13 -16.49 -23.52
N THR A 260 0.89 -16.39 -23.07
CA THR A 260 -0.25 -15.96 -23.89
C THR A 260 -0.13 -14.48 -24.31
N ALA A 261 -0.94 -14.04 -25.29
CA ALA A 261 -0.96 -12.64 -25.69
C ALA A 261 -1.49 -11.71 -24.57
N ASP A 262 -2.43 -12.18 -23.75
CA ASP A 262 -2.91 -11.47 -22.56
C ASP A 262 -1.79 -11.28 -21.53
N GLU A 263 -1.01 -12.32 -21.26
CA GLU A 263 0.12 -12.26 -20.35
C GLU A 263 1.24 -11.33 -20.87
N LEU A 264 1.45 -11.26 -22.19
CA LEU A 264 2.34 -10.24 -22.77
C LEU A 264 1.81 -8.82 -22.53
N ASN A 265 0.49 -8.59 -22.65
CA ASN A 265 -0.12 -7.29 -22.33
C ASN A 265 0.01 -6.95 -20.85
N VAL A 266 -0.15 -7.92 -19.95
CA VAL A 266 0.14 -7.76 -18.51
C VAL A 266 1.58 -7.31 -18.31
N ALA A 267 2.56 -7.97 -18.95
CA ALA A 267 3.97 -7.60 -18.81
C ALA A 267 4.28 -6.17 -19.32
N ARG A 268 3.68 -5.77 -20.46
CA ARG A 268 3.80 -4.41 -21.01
C ARG A 268 3.31 -3.36 -20.02
N VAL A 269 2.12 -3.56 -19.45
CA VAL A 269 1.57 -2.68 -18.42
C VAL A 269 2.45 -2.71 -17.16
N GLY A 270 3.00 -3.87 -16.80
CA GLY A 270 3.88 -4.04 -15.64
C GLY A 270 5.14 -3.17 -15.70
N ILE A 271 5.81 -3.10 -16.87
CA ILE A 271 6.98 -2.23 -17.07
C ILE A 271 6.61 -0.76 -16.88
N ALA A 272 5.59 -0.30 -17.59
CA ALA A 272 5.17 1.10 -17.55
C ALA A 272 4.69 1.51 -16.15
N LYS A 273 3.94 0.63 -15.47
CA LYS A 273 3.54 0.85 -14.07
C LYS A 273 4.75 0.96 -13.16
N ALA A 274 5.73 0.05 -13.23
CA ALA A 274 6.91 0.10 -12.36
C ALA A 274 7.75 1.37 -12.57
N LEU A 275 7.96 1.78 -13.82
CA LEU A 275 8.66 3.02 -14.13
C LEU A 275 7.93 4.25 -13.57
N ASN A 276 6.63 4.38 -13.82
CA ASN A 276 5.86 5.53 -13.35
C ASN A 276 5.57 5.51 -11.84
N SER A 277 5.43 4.34 -11.21
CA SER A 277 5.27 4.20 -9.75
C SER A 277 6.54 4.52 -8.97
N THR A 278 7.70 4.56 -9.65
CA THR A 278 8.98 4.98 -9.06
C THR A 278 9.39 6.40 -9.47
N ALA A 279 8.51 7.12 -10.16
CA ALA A 279 8.72 8.47 -10.65
C ALA A 279 8.14 9.51 -9.68
N ARG A 280 8.67 9.57 -8.44
CA ARG A 280 8.07 10.30 -7.31
C ARG A 280 7.60 11.72 -7.63
N TRP A 281 8.35 12.45 -8.44
CA TRP A 281 8.10 13.86 -8.75
C TRP A 281 7.74 14.13 -10.22
N ALA A 282 7.60 13.09 -11.04
CA ALA A 282 7.19 13.28 -12.43
C ALA A 282 5.73 13.76 -12.49
N PRO A 283 5.42 14.80 -13.29
CA PRO A 283 4.11 15.42 -13.31
C PRO A 283 3.07 14.60 -14.09
N GLU A 284 3.50 13.68 -14.94
CA GLU A 284 2.62 12.94 -15.83
C GLU A 284 3.07 11.49 -16.02
N ILE A 285 2.14 10.69 -16.53
CA ILE A 285 2.43 9.33 -16.95
C ILE A 285 3.12 9.38 -18.30
N VAL A 286 4.29 8.74 -18.38
CA VAL A 286 4.99 8.53 -19.64
C VAL A 286 5.15 7.03 -19.86
N ASN A 287 4.66 6.53 -20.98
CA ASN A 287 4.82 5.12 -21.34
C ASN A 287 6.14 4.92 -22.09
N PRO A 288 6.82 3.77 -21.89
CA PRO A 288 7.97 3.42 -22.71
C PRO A 288 7.52 3.14 -24.16
N VAL A 289 8.35 3.51 -25.12
CA VAL A 289 8.03 3.53 -26.55
C VAL A 289 8.40 2.20 -27.21
N ASP A 290 7.48 1.55 -27.90
CA ASP A 290 7.76 0.39 -28.75
C ASP A 290 8.63 0.80 -29.95
N ILE A 291 9.89 0.39 -29.97
CA ILE A 291 10.84 0.77 -31.03
C ILE A 291 10.83 -0.19 -32.22
N ASN A 292 10.23 -1.37 -32.08
CA ASN A 292 10.24 -2.38 -33.12
C ASN A 292 8.88 -2.62 -33.77
N GLY A 293 7.84 -1.90 -33.32
CA GLY A 293 6.46 -2.01 -33.82
C GLY A 293 5.85 -3.39 -33.56
N LYS A 294 6.45 -4.17 -32.66
CA LYS A 294 6.07 -5.54 -32.33
C LYS A 294 5.69 -5.66 -30.86
N GLY A 295 5.78 -4.59 -30.08
CA GLY A 295 5.51 -4.59 -28.65
C GLY A 295 6.42 -5.55 -27.89
N ILE A 296 7.67 -5.72 -28.33
CA ILE A 296 8.66 -6.60 -27.68
C ILE A 296 9.81 -5.79 -27.07
N VAL A 297 10.33 -4.80 -27.80
CA VAL A 297 11.45 -3.98 -27.31
C VAL A 297 10.99 -2.55 -27.13
N TYR A 298 11.23 -2.03 -25.94
CA TYR A 298 10.77 -0.71 -25.53
C TYR A 298 11.94 0.18 -25.16
N ARG A 299 11.89 1.42 -25.63
CA ARG A 299 12.78 2.51 -25.19
C ARG A 299 12.12 3.29 -24.07
N PHE A 300 12.89 3.72 -23.09
CA PHE A 300 12.46 4.72 -22.12
C PHE A 300 13.58 5.73 -21.87
N ASP A 301 13.20 6.98 -21.65
CA ASP A 301 14.10 8.07 -21.26
C ASP A 301 14.03 8.24 -19.74
N THR A 302 15.16 8.10 -19.05
CA THR A 302 15.19 8.18 -17.58
C THR A 302 14.78 9.55 -17.04
N ARG A 303 14.86 10.62 -17.83
CA ARG A 303 14.43 11.97 -17.43
C ARG A 303 12.92 12.07 -17.26
N ASN A 304 12.15 11.30 -18.03
CA ASN A 304 10.69 11.32 -17.94
C ASN A 304 10.18 10.79 -16.58
N TYR A 305 10.98 9.98 -15.89
CA TYR A 305 10.61 9.36 -14.61
C TYR A 305 11.37 9.99 -13.44
N TRP A 306 12.68 10.19 -13.62
CA TRP A 306 13.60 10.60 -12.56
C TRP A 306 14.36 11.88 -12.90
N GLY A 307 13.91 12.63 -13.91
CA GLY A 307 14.43 13.95 -14.26
C GLY A 307 13.75 15.09 -13.52
N TYR A 308 12.99 14.79 -12.47
CA TYR A 308 12.32 15.77 -11.60
C TYR A 308 12.84 15.58 -10.19
N ASN A 309 13.26 16.66 -9.52
CA ASN A 309 13.96 16.59 -8.26
C ASN A 309 13.54 17.73 -7.32
N LYS A 310 13.56 17.47 -6.01
CA LYS A 310 13.44 18.50 -4.96
C LYS A 310 14.76 18.72 -4.24
N GLY A 311 15.85 18.91 -4.98
CA GLY A 311 17.17 19.21 -4.41
C GLY A 311 17.92 18.01 -3.79
N VAL A 312 17.51 16.77 -4.10
CA VAL A 312 18.25 15.58 -3.68
C VAL A 312 19.50 15.41 -4.52
N THR A 313 20.67 15.54 -3.89
CA THR A 313 21.98 15.40 -4.56
C THR A 313 22.66 14.05 -4.30
N LYS A 314 22.13 13.25 -3.37
CA LYS A 314 22.60 11.91 -3.02
C LYS A 314 21.41 11.04 -2.62
N LEU A 315 21.37 9.81 -3.13
CA LEU A 315 20.42 8.81 -2.64
C LEU A 315 21.00 8.18 -1.38
N HIS A 316 20.21 8.23 -0.33
CA HIS A 316 20.58 7.69 0.98
C HIS A 316 20.48 6.17 0.98
N PHE A 317 21.03 5.55 2.03
CA PHE A 317 20.85 4.13 2.26
C PHE A 317 19.36 3.80 2.20
N GLY A 318 18.98 2.77 1.46
CA GLY A 318 17.57 2.42 1.24
C GLY A 318 17.01 1.40 2.24
N GLY A 319 17.88 0.79 3.05
CA GLY A 319 17.48 -0.20 4.06
C GLY A 319 16.78 0.40 5.28
N SER A 320 16.53 -0.45 6.25
CA SER A 320 15.77 -0.18 7.48
C SER A 320 16.66 0.07 8.70
N ASP A 321 16.01 0.47 9.79
CA ASP A 321 16.59 0.47 11.13
C ASP A 321 17.18 -0.89 11.53
N ASP A 322 16.52 -2.01 11.19
CA ASP A 322 17.01 -3.35 11.53
C ASP A 322 18.38 -3.64 10.90
N ASP A 323 18.62 -3.09 9.70
CA ASP A 323 19.88 -3.25 8.97
C ASP A 323 21.04 -2.52 9.64
N VAL A 324 20.74 -1.40 10.32
CA VAL A 324 21.71 -0.49 10.93
C VAL A 324 21.94 -0.81 12.40
N PHE A 325 20.87 -1.03 13.18
CA PHE A 325 20.94 -1.18 14.63
C PHE A 325 21.16 -2.63 15.09
N PHE A 326 20.72 -3.62 14.31
CA PHE A 326 20.89 -5.04 14.63
C PHE A 326 21.98 -5.71 13.78
N GLY A 327 22.86 -4.90 13.17
CA GLY A 327 24.20 -5.29 12.72
C GLY A 327 24.27 -6.14 11.45
N ARG A 328 23.30 -6.01 10.52
CA ARG A 328 23.23 -6.83 9.30
C ARG A 328 23.88 -6.20 8.07
N THR A 329 24.06 -4.88 8.06
CA THR A 329 24.68 -4.16 6.95
C THR A 329 25.82 -3.28 7.45
N SER A 330 27.01 -3.44 6.87
CA SER A 330 28.18 -2.61 7.19
C SER A 330 28.44 -1.50 6.17
N VAL A 331 27.87 -1.60 4.95
CA VAL A 331 28.07 -0.64 3.85
C VAL A 331 26.82 -0.41 3.01
N ASN A 332 26.70 0.76 2.36
CA ASN A 332 25.64 1.07 1.41
C ASN A 332 25.99 0.57 -0.01
N TYR A 333 25.14 0.89 -1.01
CA TYR A 333 25.32 0.52 -2.42
C TYR A 333 26.58 1.13 -3.09
N LEU A 334 27.21 2.11 -2.46
CA LEU A 334 28.47 2.72 -2.89
C LEU A 334 29.69 2.09 -2.18
N GLY A 335 29.48 1.12 -1.29
CA GLY A 335 30.53 0.53 -0.45
C GLY A 335 30.95 1.43 0.72
N GLU A 336 30.23 2.51 0.99
CA GLU A 336 30.51 3.42 2.11
C GLU A 336 29.96 2.83 3.43
N PRO A 337 30.67 2.96 4.56
CA PRO A 337 30.19 2.46 5.84
C PRO A 337 28.83 3.05 6.25
N VAL A 338 27.93 2.21 6.75
CA VAL A 338 26.63 2.63 7.30
C VAL A 338 26.64 2.40 8.81
N GLY A 339 26.45 3.47 9.58
CA GLY A 339 26.38 3.44 11.05
C GLY A 339 25.07 4.03 11.57
N SER A 340 24.88 4.01 12.89
CA SER A 340 23.71 4.59 13.56
C SER A 340 23.55 6.10 13.35
N ASP A 341 24.61 6.77 12.90
CA ASP A 341 24.61 8.18 12.54
C ASP A 341 23.79 8.50 11.28
N VAL A 342 23.44 7.49 10.46
CA VAL A 342 22.53 7.61 9.32
C VAL A 342 21.23 8.33 9.69
N THR A 343 20.71 8.07 10.89
CA THR A 343 19.48 8.67 11.43
C THR A 343 19.54 10.19 11.60
N THR A 344 20.75 10.75 11.68
CA THR A 344 20.97 12.20 11.88
C THR A 344 21.65 12.86 10.68
N LYS A 345 22.49 12.13 9.94
CA LYS A 345 23.28 12.66 8.82
C LYS A 345 22.58 12.53 7.47
N GLU A 346 21.72 11.54 7.27
CA GLU A 346 21.04 11.28 5.99
C GLU A 346 19.66 11.94 5.93
N LYS A 347 19.61 13.25 6.18
CA LYS A 347 18.41 14.07 6.00
C LYS A 347 18.42 14.72 4.63
N HIS A 348 17.41 14.42 3.84
CA HIS A 348 17.16 15.14 2.59
C HIS A 348 16.82 16.59 2.89
N ARG A 349 17.43 17.52 2.15
CA ARG A 349 17.15 18.95 2.21
C ARG A 349 16.27 19.33 1.04
N TYR A 350 14.99 19.02 1.15
CA TYR A 350 14.06 19.26 0.05
C TYR A 350 13.95 20.75 -0.26
N THR A 351 13.99 21.10 -1.54
CA THR A 351 13.59 22.43 -2.01
C THR A 351 12.07 22.60 -1.90
N ALA A 352 11.60 23.85 -1.89
CA ALA A 352 10.16 24.13 -1.85
C ALA A 352 9.42 23.55 -3.06
N GLU A 353 9.99 23.72 -4.25
CA GLU A 353 9.42 23.26 -5.51
C GLU A 353 10.23 22.14 -6.16
N VAL A 354 9.53 21.35 -6.97
CA VAL A 354 10.10 20.36 -7.89
C VAL A 354 10.73 21.12 -9.06
N GLN A 355 11.91 20.70 -9.49
CA GLN A 355 12.61 21.24 -10.65
C GLN A 355 12.97 20.10 -11.62
N GLU A 356 13.04 20.41 -12.90
CA GLU A 356 13.69 19.53 -13.86
C GLU A 356 15.19 19.45 -13.57
N ASP A 357 15.69 18.24 -13.38
CA ASP A 357 17.06 17.93 -13.03
C ASP A 357 17.48 16.58 -13.65
N PRO A 358 18.03 16.59 -14.87
CA PRO A 358 18.55 15.37 -15.50
C PRO A 358 19.67 14.69 -14.70
N SER A 359 20.37 15.40 -13.81
CA SER A 359 21.43 14.78 -12.99
C SER A 359 20.85 13.81 -11.95
N PHE A 360 19.65 14.08 -11.45
CA PHE A 360 18.91 13.16 -10.59
C PHE A 360 18.57 11.85 -11.32
N ALA A 361 18.23 11.92 -12.61
CA ALA A 361 17.96 10.74 -13.42
C ALA A 361 19.19 9.83 -13.56
N LYS A 362 20.40 10.41 -13.66
CA LYS A 362 21.66 9.65 -13.67
C LYS A 362 21.91 8.98 -12.34
N LEU A 363 21.66 9.70 -11.25
CA LEU A 363 21.83 9.22 -9.88
C LEU A 363 20.90 8.03 -9.60
N VAL A 364 19.62 8.15 -9.96
CA VAL A 364 18.64 7.07 -9.83
C VAL A 364 19.01 5.88 -10.72
N TRP A 365 19.35 6.10 -11.99
CA TRP A 365 19.75 5.01 -12.87
C TRP A 365 20.98 4.26 -12.37
N GLY A 366 21.99 4.97 -11.82
CA GLY A 366 23.14 4.36 -11.17
C GLY A 366 22.75 3.47 -9.99
N ARG A 367 21.77 3.90 -9.18
CA ARG A 367 21.23 3.08 -8.07
C ARG A 367 20.47 1.85 -8.58
N VAL A 368 19.72 1.96 -9.66
CA VAL A 368 19.02 0.82 -10.30
C VAL A 368 20.03 -0.22 -10.80
N LEU A 369 21.11 0.20 -11.45
CA LEU A 369 22.16 -0.69 -11.93
C LEU A 369 22.95 -1.38 -10.80
N ALA A 370 23.00 -0.78 -9.61
CA ALA A 370 23.60 -1.41 -8.43
C ALA A 370 22.73 -2.56 -7.85
N GLY A 371 21.44 -2.61 -8.20
CA GLY A 371 20.52 -3.65 -7.73
C GLY A 371 20.25 -3.62 -6.23
N ASN A 372 19.77 -4.73 -5.69
CA ASN A 372 19.49 -4.85 -4.26
C ASN A 372 20.80 -5.00 -3.45
N VAL A 373 20.96 -4.26 -2.34
CA VAL A 373 22.13 -4.30 -1.44
C VAL A 373 21.74 -4.53 0.02
N GLU A 374 20.49 -4.95 0.27
CA GLU A 374 19.98 -5.26 1.60
C GLU A 374 20.80 -6.37 2.30
N GLY A 375 21.56 -6.02 3.34
CA GLY A 375 22.00 -6.99 4.36
C GLY A 375 23.32 -7.74 4.15
N ALA A 376 24.33 -7.21 3.46
CA ALA A 376 25.57 -7.90 3.03
C ALA A 376 26.46 -8.65 4.08
N THR A 377 25.95 -9.60 4.87
CA THR A 377 26.82 -10.46 5.70
C THR A 377 26.49 -11.96 5.72
N ASP A 378 25.30 -12.43 5.32
CA ASP A 378 24.92 -13.84 5.50
C ASP A 378 24.47 -14.52 4.19
N LYS A 379 24.56 -15.85 4.09
CA LYS A 379 24.20 -16.63 2.88
C LYS A 379 22.72 -16.56 2.46
N GLU A 380 21.89 -15.86 3.24
CA GLU A 380 20.46 -15.61 2.99
C GLU A 380 20.19 -14.22 2.37
N VAL A 381 21.26 -13.46 2.08
CA VAL A 381 21.22 -12.13 1.45
C VAL A 381 20.81 -12.23 -0.02
N LEU A 382 19.95 -11.31 -0.42
CA LEU A 382 19.58 -11.08 -1.81
C LEU A 382 20.84 -10.70 -2.60
N PRO A 383 21.36 -11.53 -3.52
CA PRO A 383 22.27 -10.99 -4.51
C PRO A 383 21.55 -9.85 -5.25
N PRO A 384 22.27 -8.87 -5.79
CA PRO A 384 21.66 -7.72 -6.46
C PRO A 384 20.75 -8.10 -7.64
N TYR A 385 20.74 -9.39 -8.06
CA TYR A 385 20.03 -9.98 -9.20
C TYR A 385 20.18 -9.18 -10.50
N VAL A 386 21.23 -8.37 -10.60
CA VAL A 386 21.63 -7.65 -11.82
C VAL A 386 22.53 -8.48 -12.72
N ASP A 387 22.90 -9.71 -12.32
CA ASP A 387 23.75 -10.60 -13.14
C ASP A 387 23.13 -10.93 -14.51
N GLY A 388 21.82 -10.74 -14.67
CA GLY A 388 21.12 -10.89 -15.94
C GLY A 388 20.99 -9.60 -16.77
N PHE A 389 21.34 -8.44 -16.21
CA PHE A 389 21.28 -7.17 -16.93
C PHE A 389 22.27 -7.21 -18.09
N LYS A 390 21.77 -7.00 -19.30
CA LYS A 390 22.63 -6.91 -20.49
C LYS A 390 23.16 -5.48 -20.58
N THR A 391 24.34 -5.32 -21.16
CA THR A 391 24.96 -3.99 -21.32
C THR A 391 24.11 -3.04 -22.15
N ASP A 392 23.37 -3.56 -23.14
CA ASP A 392 22.56 -2.76 -24.06
C ASP A 392 21.10 -2.58 -23.63
N TYR A 393 20.57 -3.48 -22.81
CA TYR A 393 19.16 -3.51 -22.38
C TYR A 393 18.97 -4.37 -21.12
N ILE A 394 17.83 -4.22 -20.46
CA ILE A 394 17.45 -5.07 -19.32
C ILE A 394 16.16 -5.81 -19.66
N GLU A 395 16.04 -7.10 -19.34
CA GLU A 395 14.75 -7.78 -19.48
C GLU A 395 13.69 -7.09 -18.61
N ALA A 396 12.53 -6.86 -19.18
CA ALA A 396 11.39 -6.19 -18.55
C ALA A 396 11.05 -6.75 -17.17
N SER A 397 11.05 -8.08 -17.09
CA SER A 397 10.84 -8.83 -15.86
C SER A 397 11.85 -8.49 -14.77
N GLN A 398 13.13 -8.43 -15.12
CA GLN A 398 14.21 -8.08 -14.20
C GLN A 398 14.18 -6.60 -13.81
N LEU A 399 13.86 -5.70 -14.74
CA LEU A 399 13.74 -4.28 -14.46
C LEU A 399 12.59 -4.00 -13.47
N VAL A 400 11.40 -4.54 -13.72
CA VAL A 400 10.25 -4.42 -12.81
C VAL A 400 10.57 -5.01 -11.44
N TYR A 401 11.22 -6.18 -11.42
CA TYR A 401 11.68 -6.82 -10.18
C TYR A 401 12.61 -5.90 -9.38
N THR A 402 13.63 -5.32 -10.02
CA THR A 402 14.61 -4.45 -9.35
C THR A 402 14.01 -3.14 -8.86
N LEU A 403 13.19 -2.46 -9.67
CA LEU A 403 12.59 -1.16 -9.31
C LEU A 403 11.65 -1.24 -8.09
N THR A 404 11.08 -2.42 -7.86
CA THR A 404 10.10 -2.65 -6.78
C THR A 404 10.71 -3.35 -5.56
N ARG A 405 12.02 -3.59 -5.55
CA ARG A 405 12.74 -4.09 -4.36
C ARG A 405 12.72 -3.06 -3.24
N PRO A 406 12.51 -3.43 -1.98
CA PRO A 406 12.31 -2.45 -0.89
C PRO A 406 13.46 -1.45 -0.73
N ASP A 407 14.71 -1.93 -0.75
CA ASP A 407 15.91 -1.10 -0.58
C ASP A 407 16.20 -0.22 -1.81
N VAL A 408 15.88 -0.69 -3.01
CA VAL A 408 16.00 0.09 -4.25
C VAL A 408 14.90 1.12 -4.28
N TYR A 409 13.64 0.70 -4.09
CA TYR A 409 12.44 1.52 -4.07
C TYR A 409 12.59 2.67 -3.07
N ASN A 410 12.92 2.40 -1.80
CA ASN A 410 13.13 3.43 -0.78
C ASN A 410 14.20 4.45 -1.20
N ALA A 411 15.31 3.98 -1.78
CA ALA A 411 16.40 4.83 -2.22
C ALA A 411 16.00 5.70 -3.42
N ILE A 412 15.46 5.11 -4.49
CA ILE A 412 15.13 5.85 -5.73
C ILE A 412 13.92 6.76 -5.56
N MET A 413 13.00 6.41 -4.66
CA MET A 413 11.92 7.29 -4.23
C MET A 413 12.41 8.37 -3.25
N ALA A 414 13.68 8.38 -2.84
CA ALA A 414 14.25 9.30 -1.86
C ALA A 414 13.41 9.41 -0.57
N ILE A 415 12.88 8.27 -0.09
CA ILE A 415 12.01 8.24 1.10
C ILE A 415 12.88 8.58 2.33
N PRO A 416 12.52 9.62 3.11
CA PRO A 416 13.35 10.04 4.24
C PRO A 416 13.33 9.01 5.37
N TRP A 417 14.25 9.16 6.32
CA TRP A 417 14.37 8.22 7.43
C TRP A 417 13.16 8.25 8.38
N TYR A 418 12.50 9.40 8.53
CA TYR A 418 11.35 9.54 9.42
C TYR A 418 10.08 10.00 8.69
N ALA A 419 8.92 9.50 9.15
CA ALA A 419 7.62 9.81 8.56
C ALA A 419 7.30 11.32 8.57
N GLN A 420 7.67 12.04 9.64
CA GLN A 420 7.44 13.50 9.73
C GLN A 420 8.18 14.29 8.65
N ASP A 421 9.34 13.81 8.20
CA ASP A 421 10.10 14.47 7.14
C ASP A 421 9.38 14.27 5.79
N LEU A 422 8.77 13.10 5.57
CA LEU A 422 7.91 12.85 4.41
C LEU A 422 6.64 13.71 4.47
N GLU A 423 5.93 13.71 5.59
CA GLU A 423 4.72 14.53 5.76
C GLU A 423 5.00 16.02 5.55
N GLY A 424 6.13 16.52 6.04
CA GLY A 424 6.57 17.90 5.84
C GLY A 424 6.85 18.20 4.36
N GLU A 425 7.49 17.27 3.65
CA GLU A 425 7.76 17.42 2.21
C GLU A 425 6.49 17.39 1.37
N LEU A 426 5.56 16.49 1.69
CA LEU A 426 4.26 16.35 1.04
C LEU A 426 3.32 17.52 1.38
N GLY A 427 3.59 18.25 2.46
CA GLY A 427 2.72 19.31 2.95
C GLY A 427 1.42 18.78 3.54
N VAL A 428 1.49 17.68 4.31
CA VAL A 428 0.32 17.15 5.01
C VAL A 428 -0.24 18.21 5.97
N ILE A 429 -1.53 18.51 5.85
CA ILE A 429 -2.21 19.52 6.66
C ILE A 429 -2.42 18.96 8.08
N LYS A 430 -1.82 19.63 9.07
CA LYS A 430 -1.82 19.21 10.49
C LYS A 430 -1.93 20.37 11.49
N ASP A 431 -2.37 21.53 11.03
CA ASP A 431 -2.47 22.78 11.77
C ASP A 431 -3.49 22.75 12.91
N GLN A 432 -4.50 21.88 12.84
CA GLN A 432 -5.55 21.72 13.86
C GLN A 432 -5.29 20.51 14.79
N GLY A 433 -4.06 20.01 14.82
CA GLY A 433 -3.77 18.82 15.59
C GLY A 433 -4.46 17.59 15.02
N MET A 434 -5.00 16.75 15.91
CA MET A 434 -5.73 15.53 15.55
C MET A 434 -6.97 15.81 14.70
N LYS A 435 -7.57 17.01 14.83
CA LYS A 435 -8.73 17.41 14.04
C LYS A 435 -8.42 17.64 12.56
N SER A 436 -7.15 17.67 12.18
CA SER A 436 -6.73 17.76 10.78
C SER A 436 -6.88 16.43 10.05
N TYR A 437 -7.12 15.33 10.78
CA TYR A 437 -7.21 13.98 10.25
C TYR A 437 -8.64 13.44 10.36
N GLU A 438 -8.96 12.55 9.43
CA GLU A 438 -10.23 11.83 9.36
C GLU A 438 -9.96 10.37 9.68
N TYR A 439 -10.47 9.90 10.83
CA TYR A 439 -10.12 8.58 11.36
C TYR A 439 -11.16 7.51 11.04
N MET A 440 -10.68 6.28 10.88
CA MET A 440 -11.54 5.10 10.79
C MET A 440 -10.99 3.99 11.67
N VAL A 441 -11.88 3.19 12.26
CA VAL A 441 -11.50 1.90 12.86
C VAL A 441 -12.41 0.83 12.28
N THR A 442 -11.80 -0.16 11.63
CA THR A 442 -12.48 -1.32 11.05
C THR A 442 -12.20 -2.55 11.91
N LYS A 443 -13.22 -3.34 12.21
CA LYS A 443 -13.05 -4.69 12.77
C LYS A 443 -12.76 -5.65 11.61
N GLN A 444 -11.75 -6.48 11.74
CA GLN A 444 -11.36 -7.50 10.77
C GLN A 444 -11.05 -6.94 9.37
N ALA A 445 -10.04 -6.07 9.29
CA ALA A 445 -9.57 -5.56 8.01
C ALA A 445 -8.72 -6.63 7.31
N ILE A 446 -9.04 -7.04 6.08
CA ILE A 446 -8.22 -7.97 5.27
C ILE A 446 -7.90 -9.28 6.04
N THR A 447 -6.65 -9.48 6.50
CA THR A 447 -6.17 -10.65 7.26
C THR A 447 -5.89 -10.34 8.73
N ILE A 448 -6.29 -9.16 9.22
CA ILE A 448 -5.92 -8.64 10.53
C ILE A 448 -7.13 -8.37 11.40
N ASP A 449 -6.91 -8.44 12.69
CA ASP A 449 -7.93 -8.38 13.73
C ASP A 449 -8.75 -7.09 13.71
N SER A 450 -8.08 -5.94 13.61
CA SER A 450 -8.69 -4.62 13.45
C SER A 450 -7.66 -3.66 12.83
N ARG A 451 -8.10 -2.61 12.15
CA ARG A 451 -7.22 -1.59 11.56
C ARG A 451 -7.71 -0.21 11.91
N MET A 452 -6.79 0.66 12.30
CA MET A 452 -7.00 2.09 12.35
C MET A 452 -6.48 2.71 11.06
N TYR A 453 -7.22 3.69 10.55
CA TYR A 453 -6.85 4.50 9.40
C TYR A 453 -6.90 5.95 9.82
N TRP A 454 -6.04 6.77 9.25
CA TRP A 454 -6.25 8.21 9.23
C TRP A 454 -5.84 8.82 7.91
N ARG A 455 -6.73 9.69 7.44
CA ARG A 455 -6.62 10.39 6.17
C ARG A 455 -6.38 11.87 6.43
N ALA A 456 -5.50 12.48 5.64
CA ALA A 456 -5.33 13.92 5.57
C ALA A 456 -5.27 14.40 4.12
N ARG A 457 -5.55 15.70 3.93
CA ARG A 457 -5.25 16.41 2.69
C ARG A 457 -3.84 16.98 2.74
N THR A 458 -3.24 17.14 1.58
CA THR A 458 -2.01 17.92 1.44
C THR A 458 -2.32 19.36 1.02
N THR A 459 -1.40 20.28 1.27
CA THR A 459 -1.52 21.69 0.84
C THR A 459 -1.60 21.84 -0.69
N LYS A 460 -1.23 20.81 -1.45
CA LYS A 460 -1.35 20.74 -2.91
C LYS A 460 -2.65 20.08 -3.40
N GLY A 461 -3.56 19.73 -2.49
CA GLY A 461 -4.87 19.13 -2.82
C GLY A 461 -4.86 17.60 -2.95
N GLY A 462 -3.71 16.97 -2.74
CA GLY A 462 -3.55 15.51 -2.72
C GLY A 462 -4.09 14.84 -1.46
N TYR A 463 -3.86 13.54 -1.33
CA TYR A 463 -4.26 12.73 -0.18
C TYR A 463 -3.05 12.07 0.48
N TYR A 464 -3.17 11.86 1.78
CA TYR A 464 -2.24 11.11 2.59
C TYR A 464 -3.02 10.17 3.48
N TRP A 465 -2.71 8.88 3.41
CA TRP A 465 -3.29 7.85 4.24
C TRP A 465 -2.20 7.18 5.05
N LYS A 466 -2.51 6.90 6.31
CA LYS A 466 -1.69 6.10 7.19
C LYS A 466 -2.57 5.09 7.88
N THR A 467 -2.08 3.88 8.04
CA THR A 467 -2.81 2.81 8.71
C THR A 467 -1.96 2.15 9.76
N TRP A 468 -2.65 1.67 10.79
CA TRP A 468 -2.07 0.89 11.85
C TRP A 468 -2.90 -0.35 12.13
N ASP A 469 -2.20 -1.46 12.30
CA ASP A 469 -2.83 -2.75 12.47
C ASP A 469 -2.90 -3.10 13.95
N ILE A 470 -4.11 -3.44 14.37
CA ILE A 470 -4.50 -3.60 15.76
C ILE A 470 -4.71 -5.10 16.04
N PHE A 471 -3.87 -5.72 16.88
CA PHE A 471 -3.94 -7.16 17.20
C PHE A 471 -4.47 -7.45 18.60
N THR A 472 -5.13 -8.59 18.78
CA THR A 472 -5.58 -9.03 20.11
C THR A 472 -4.44 -9.48 21.02
N GLY A 473 -3.22 -9.65 20.49
CA GLY A 473 -2.11 -10.23 21.25
C GLY A 473 -2.43 -11.64 21.77
N GLN A 474 -1.55 -12.21 22.59
CA GLN A 474 -1.67 -13.56 23.15
C GLN A 474 -3.04 -13.77 23.83
N LEU A 475 -3.90 -14.55 23.17
CA LEU A 475 -5.20 -14.96 23.65
C LEU A 475 -5.00 -15.87 24.87
N GLU A 476 -5.85 -15.73 25.89
CA GLU A 476 -5.74 -16.53 27.13
C GLU A 476 -6.73 -17.70 27.10
N GLY A 477 -6.32 -18.84 27.69
CA GLY A 477 -7.13 -20.06 27.70
C GLY A 477 -7.21 -20.73 26.32
N ASN A 478 -8.37 -21.32 26.00
CA ASN A 478 -8.62 -22.02 24.73
C ASN A 478 -9.18 -21.10 23.62
N VAL A 479 -8.96 -19.78 23.72
CA VAL A 479 -9.39 -18.81 22.70
C VAL A 479 -8.43 -18.88 21.52
N GLN A 480 -8.93 -19.28 20.35
CA GLN A 480 -8.15 -19.52 19.14
C GLN A 480 -8.52 -18.59 17.98
N THR A 481 -9.60 -17.81 18.09
CA THR A 481 -10.01 -16.85 17.06
C THR A 481 -10.36 -15.49 17.66
N ILE A 482 -10.32 -14.45 16.82
CA ILE A 482 -10.74 -13.10 17.18
C ILE A 482 -12.23 -13.04 17.54
N GLU A 483 -13.09 -13.80 16.89
CA GLU A 483 -14.51 -13.85 17.22
C GLU A 483 -14.71 -14.41 18.63
N GLN A 484 -13.97 -15.45 18.99
CA GLN A 484 -13.98 -15.98 20.34
C GLN A 484 -13.44 -14.95 21.35
N ALA A 485 -12.38 -14.22 21.00
CA ALA A 485 -11.86 -13.14 21.83
C ALA A 485 -12.89 -12.02 22.00
N TYR A 486 -13.63 -11.70 20.93
CA TYR A 486 -14.70 -10.72 20.92
C TYR A 486 -15.87 -11.15 21.80
N ASP A 487 -16.37 -12.37 21.62
CA ASP A 487 -17.51 -12.92 22.35
C ASP A 487 -17.21 -13.14 23.84
N GLN A 488 -15.95 -13.43 24.18
CA GLN A 488 -15.50 -13.63 25.56
C GLN A 488 -15.02 -12.33 26.23
N GLY A 489 -15.14 -11.17 25.58
CA GLY A 489 -14.70 -9.89 26.14
C GLY A 489 -13.19 -9.76 26.33
N GLN A 490 -12.39 -10.57 25.64
CA GLN A 490 -10.92 -10.55 25.67
C GLN A 490 -10.29 -9.62 24.61
N ILE A 491 -11.05 -8.67 24.07
CA ILE A 491 -10.57 -7.70 23.09
C ILE A 491 -9.46 -6.82 23.69
N ARG A 492 -8.34 -6.65 22.98
CA ARG A 492 -7.19 -5.86 23.44
C ARG A 492 -6.85 -4.69 22.52
N PHE A 493 -7.86 -4.19 21.81
CA PHE A 493 -7.64 -3.20 20.76
C PHE A 493 -7.56 -1.77 21.33
N PRO A 494 -6.42 -1.08 21.19
CA PRO A 494 -6.19 0.24 21.79
C PRO A 494 -7.27 1.28 21.50
N PHE A 495 -7.71 1.38 20.24
CA PHE A 495 -8.61 2.46 19.80
C PHE A 495 -10.11 2.19 20.02
N TRP A 496 -10.47 1.02 20.53
CA TRP A 496 -11.86 0.76 20.94
C TRP A 496 -12.07 1.20 22.40
N ALA A 497 -11.11 0.93 23.27
CA ALA A 497 -11.14 1.40 24.67
C ALA A 497 -10.77 2.89 24.80
N HIS A 498 -9.85 3.37 23.95
CA HIS A 498 -9.38 4.74 23.95
C HIS A 498 -9.49 5.32 22.54
N PRO A 499 -10.71 5.73 22.13
CA PRO A 499 -10.99 6.11 20.75
C PRO A 499 -10.50 7.50 20.40
N ILE A 500 -9.95 8.27 21.33
CA ILE A 500 -9.35 9.56 21.05
C ILE A 500 -7.85 9.35 20.89
N PRO A 501 -7.28 9.47 19.67
CA PRO A 501 -5.85 9.29 19.45
C PRO A 501 -5.04 10.20 20.37
N LYS A 502 -3.82 9.80 20.72
CA LYS A 502 -2.85 10.68 21.38
C LYS A 502 -1.57 10.66 20.59
N PHE A 503 -1.14 11.84 20.14
CA PHE A 503 0.15 11.97 19.50
C PHE A 503 1.24 12.03 20.56
N ILE A 504 2.35 11.34 20.29
CA ILE A 504 3.46 11.18 21.22
C ILE A 504 4.72 11.85 20.70
N ALA A 505 5.56 12.30 21.63
CA ALA A 505 6.86 12.86 21.31
C ALA A 505 7.80 11.77 20.76
N GLY A 506 8.06 11.77 19.45
CA GLY A 506 9.14 10.97 18.87
C GLY A 506 10.49 11.32 19.50
N THR A 507 11.22 10.31 19.98
CA THR A 507 12.61 10.35 20.48
C THR A 507 13.01 11.51 21.43
N GLY A 508 12.05 12.10 22.17
CA GLY A 508 12.32 12.99 23.31
C GLY A 508 12.13 14.51 23.09
N GLY A 509 11.35 14.95 22.09
CA GLY A 509 11.22 16.38 21.73
C GLY A 509 9.90 17.10 22.07
N GLY A 510 8.94 16.46 22.72
CA GLY A 510 7.59 17.01 22.92
C GLY A 510 6.68 16.92 21.68
N VAL A 511 5.37 17.15 21.87
CA VAL A 511 4.36 17.17 20.80
C VAL A 511 4.16 18.61 20.35
N THR A 512 4.57 18.92 19.13
CA THR A 512 4.27 20.18 18.43
C THR A 512 3.45 19.85 17.19
N ALA A 513 2.75 20.82 16.60
CA ALA A 513 2.06 20.59 15.33
C ALA A 513 2.98 19.99 14.24
N ALA A 514 4.28 20.33 14.27
CA ALA A 514 5.28 19.79 13.34
C ALA A 514 5.62 18.31 13.57
N THR A 515 5.41 17.76 14.77
CA THR A 515 5.77 16.39 15.16
C THR A 515 4.57 15.43 15.26
N LEU A 516 3.38 15.87 14.83
CA LEU A 516 2.13 15.07 14.80
C LEU A 516 2.09 13.99 13.70
N SER A 517 3.15 13.21 13.56
CA SER A 517 3.17 12.04 12.68
C SER A 517 2.96 10.74 13.45
N PHE A 518 3.04 10.77 14.78
CA PHE A 518 3.24 9.59 15.64
C PHE A 518 2.12 9.47 16.67
N VAL A 519 1.36 8.36 16.63
CA VAL A 519 0.23 8.10 17.56
C VAL A 519 0.61 6.99 18.52
N ALA A 520 0.27 7.13 19.80
CA ALA A 520 0.53 6.13 20.81
C ALA A 520 -0.38 4.92 20.60
N THR A 521 0.23 3.73 20.55
CA THR A 521 -0.51 2.46 20.39
C THR A 521 -0.08 1.39 21.39
N LEU A 522 0.99 1.65 22.15
CA LEU A 522 1.39 0.93 23.35
C LEU A 522 1.74 1.89 24.48
N ALA A 523 1.48 1.47 25.71
CA ALA A 523 2.17 2.07 26.84
C ALA A 523 3.53 1.37 27.04
N GLN A 524 4.61 2.15 26.98
CA GLN A 524 5.96 1.71 27.33
C GLN A 524 6.61 2.81 28.18
N PRO A 525 6.27 2.90 29.47
CA PRO A 525 6.91 3.88 30.33
C PRO A 525 8.39 3.57 30.51
N TYR A 526 9.16 4.64 30.67
CA TYR A 526 10.49 4.58 31.27
C TYR A 526 10.32 4.52 32.80
N GLY A 527 10.79 3.45 33.45
CA GLY A 527 10.66 3.29 34.89
C GLY A 527 9.48 2.40 35.31
N THR A 528 8.48 2.95 36.00
CA THR A 528 7.40 2.16 36.64
C THR A 528 6.30 1.77 35.66
N GLU A 529 5.84 0.53 35.77
CA GLU A 529 4.75 -0.04 34.98
C GLU A 529 3.44 0.72 35.22
N PRO A 530 2.65 1.06 34.18
CA PRO A 530 1.36 1.69 34.38
C PRO A 530 0.38 0.67 34.99
N PRO A 531 -0.59 1.12 35.80
CA PRO A 531 -1.61 0.22 36.35
C PRO A 531 -2.27 -0.65 35.27
N GLY A 532 -2.36 -1.96 35.53
CA GLY A 532 -2.95 -2.96 34.63
C GLY A 532 -1.95 -3.73 33.78
N CYS A 533 -0.71 -3.25 33.64
CA CYS A 533 0.29 -3.93 32.84
C CYS A 533 1.05 -5.04 33.59
N ASP A 534 0.69 -5.30 34.86
CA ASP A 534 1.39 -6.20 35.78
C ASP A 534 1.78 -7.56 35.17
N GLY A 535 3.08 -7.87 35.20
CA GLY A 535 3.62 -9.19 34.85
C GLY A 535 3.80 -9.46 33.36
N GLN A 536 3.70 -8.44 32.49
CA GLN A 536 3.93 -8.62 31.05
C GLN A 536 5.44 -8.68 30.69
N PRO A 537 5.83 -9.49 29.69
CA PRO A 537 7.22 -9.63 29.31
C PRO A 537 7.80 -8.36 28.70
N ASN A 538 9.06 -8.09 29.08
CA ASN A 538 9.85 -6.96 28.60
C ASN A 538 10.62 -7.34 27.32
N TYR A 539 10.36 -6.63 26.22
CA TYR A 539 11.06 -6.79 24.93
C TYR A 539 12.11 -5.71 24.65
N GLY A 540 12.17 -4.64 25.45
CA GLY A 540 13.04 -3.47 25.24
C GLY A 540 14.32 -3.45 26.10
N GLY A 541 14.51 -4.45 26.97
CA GLY A 541 15.59 -4.49 27.96
C GLY A 541 15.18 -3.88 29.30
N ALA A 542 15.96 -4.13 30.36
CA ALA A 542 15.56 -3.97 31.77
C ALA A 542 15.03 -2.58 32.20
N GLN A 543 15.19 -1.54 31.38
CA GLN A 543 14.74 -0.16 31.65
C GLN A 543 13.35 0.17 31.08
N PHE A 544 12.80 -0.69 30.21
CA PHE A 544 11.49 -0.48 29.60
C PHE A 544 10.49 -1.52 30.11
N LEU A 545 9.35 -1.09 30.64
CA LEU A 545 8.24 -2.00 30.96
C LEU A 545 7.20 -1.85 29.85
N ASN A 546 6.85 -2.96 29.19
CA ASN A 546 5.95 -2.93 28.03
C ASN A 546 4.56 -3.35 28.45
N CYS A 547 3.58 -2.47 28.29
CA CYS A 547 2.18 -2.87 28.25
C CYS A 547 1.88 -3.50 26.90
N ARG A 548 1.15 -4.62 26.89
CA ARG A 548 0.68 -5.22 25.64
C ARG A 548 -0.53 -4.54 25.02
N TYR A 549 -0.99 -3.46 25.64
CA TYR A 549 -2.15 -2.70 25.21
C TYR A 549 -1.93 -1.22 25.52
N TYR A 550 -2.68 -0.38 24.83
CA TYR A 550 -2.68 1.06 25.04
C TYR A 550 -3.53 1.43 26.25
N THR A 551 -3.03 2.32 27.10
CA THR A 551 -3.67 2.75 28.35
C THR A 551 -4.34 4.12 28.23
N GLY A 552 -4.43 4.68 27.02
CA GLY A 552 -4.98 6.03 26.80
C GLY A 552 -4.02 7.18 27.19
N THR A 553 -2.79 6.86 27.56
CA THR A 553 -1.75 7.83 27.96
C THR A 553 -0.69 8.03 26.87
N GLU A 554 0.35 8.81 27.15
CA GLU A 554 1.57 8.83 26.34
C GLU A 554 2.22 7.43 26.30
N GLY A 555 3.03 7.15 25.28
CA GLY A 555 3.61 5.83 25.06
C GLY A 555 4.48 5.73 23.80
N LEU A 556 4.61 4.52 23.24
CA LEU A 556 5.23 4.28 21.94
C LEU A 556 4.18 3.79 20.94
N GLN A 557 4.56 3.80 19.67
CA GLN A 557 3.79 3.18 18.60
C GLN A 557 4.38 1.78 18.31
N GLN A 558 3.53 0.76 18.16
CA GLN A 558 3.96 -0.52 17.60
C GLN A 558 4.44 -0.34 16.16
N SER A 559 5.44 -1.13 15.80
CA SER A 559 5.96 -1.22 14.44
C SER A 559 4.92 -1.76 13.45
N ALA A 560 5.01 -1.28 12.19
CA ALA A 560 4.22 -1.65 11.00
C ALA A 560 3.05 -0.72 10.66
N GLU A 561 3.37 0.54 10.36
CA GLU A 561 2.46 1.42 9.66
C GLU A 561 2.68 1.35 8.16
N GLU A 562 1.58 1.38 7.42
CA GLU A 562 1.57 1.60 5.98
C GLU A 562 1.16 3.04 5.70
N VAL A 563 1.91 3.70 4.81
CA VAL A 563 1.62 5.06 4.34
C VAL A 563 1.48 5.05 2.84
N ILE A 564 0.41 5.68 2.35
CA ILE A 564 0.07 5.80 0.94
C ILE A 564 -0.26 7.25 0.63
N TRP A 565 0.32 7.79 -0.44
CA TRP A 565 0.04 9.15 -0.90
C TRP A 565 -0.07 9.19 -2.43
N ASP A 566 -0.67 10.24 -2.96
CA ASP A 566 -0.71 10.48 -4.41
C ASP A 566 0.61 11.02 -4.94
N LEU A 567 1.06 10.47 -6.05
CA LEU A 567 2.15 11.02 -6.85
C LEU A 567 1.60 12.05 -7.83
N PRO A 568 2.39 13.05 -8.27
CA PRO A 568 1.93 14.07 -9.21
C PRO A 568 1.41 13.49 -10.55
N ASN A 569 1.96 12.36 -11.00
CA ASN A 569 1.48 11.64 -12.19
C ASN A 569 0.17 10.85 -11.97
N GLY A 570 -0.40 10.88 -10.76
CA GLY A 570 -1.64 10.23 -10.37
C GLY A 570 -1.51 8.80 -9.86
N LEU A 571 -0.32 8.18 -9.90
CA LEU A 571 -0.10 6.90 -9.22
C LEU A 571 0.07 7.10 -7.71
N GLN A 572 0.40 6.02 -6.99
CA GLN A 572 0.57 6.02 -5.54
C GLN A 572 2.04 5.79 -5.16
N GLY A 573 2.48 6.52 -4.15
CA GLY A 573 3.72 6.22 -3.42
C GLY A 573 3.40 5.41 -2.16
N TYR A 574 4.35 4.55 -1.76
CA TYR A 574 4.19 3.65 -0.62
C TYR A 574 5.38 3.76 0.33
N SER A 575 5.14 3.61 1.63
CA SER A 575 6.22 3.51 2.61
C SER A 575 5.74 2.73 3.83
N LEU A 576 6.68 2.02 4.47
CA LEU A 576 6.45 1.34 5.74
C LEU A 576 7.23 2.03 6.85
N TRP A 577 6.61 2.16 8.02
CA TRP A 577 7.22 2.79 9.19
C TRP A 577 7.16 1.86 10.42
N GLY A 578 8.24 1.86 11.19
CA GLY A 578 8.41 1.07 12.40
C GLY A 578 8.10 1.88 13.66
N GLY A 579 8.43 1.30 14.82
CA GLY A 579 8.44 2.03 16.08
C GLY A 579 9.29 3.31 15.95
N PHE A 580 8.83 4.40 16.57
CA PHE A 580 9.42 5.75 16.44
C PHE A 580 9.30 6.40 15.04
N ASN A 581 8.37 5.94 14.19
CA ASN A 581 8.14 6.51 12.85
C ASN A 581 9.37 6.43 11.92
N GLN A 582 10.25 5.46 12.14
CA GLN A 582 11.44 5.26 11.31
C GLN A 582 11.15 4.33 10.14
N ARG A 583 11.77 4.62 8.98
CA ARG A 583 11.52 3.91 7.72
C ARG A 583 11.86 2.42 7.84
N ARG A 584 11.04 1.59 7.20
CA ARG A 584 11.20 0.15 7.11
C ARG A 584 11.25 -0.32 5.66
N VAL A 585 11.89 -1.46 5.47
CA VAL A 585 11.81 -2.26 4.23
C VAL A 585 10.66 -3.25 4.29
N ASP A 586 10.25 -3.61 5.51
CA ASP A 586 9.25 -4.62 5.77
C ASP A 586 8.37 -4.35 6.99
N ALA A 587 7.19 -4.96 6.97
CA ALA A 587 6.26 -5.08 8.10
C ALA A 587 6.26 -6.52 8.61
N PHE A 588 6.05 -6.68 9.92
CA PHE A 588 6.01 -8.01 10.53
C PHE A 588 4.76 -8.79 10.06
N VAL A 589 4.89 -10.10 9.85
CA VAL A 589 3.84 -11.00 9.30
C VAL A 589 2.81 -11.49 10.31
N ASN A 590 3.11 -11.36 11.60
CA ASN A 590 2.06 -11.40 12.61
C ASN A 590 1.16 -10.15 12.52
N ILE A 591 1.52 -9.18 11.66
CA ILE A 591 0.78 -7.97 11.39
C ILE A 591 0.01 -8.12 10.07
N VAL A 592 0.60 -7.90 8.89
CA VAL A 592 -0.05 -8.19 7.59
C VAL A 592 0.67 -9.31 6.87
N ARG A 593 -0.08 -10.22 6.26
CA ARG A 593 0.48 -11.32 5.46
C ARG A 593 0.25 -11.08 3.99
N ASP A 594 1.23 -11.51 3.20
CA ASP A 594 0.98 -11.76 1.79
C ASP A 594 0.35 -13.16 1.63
N PRO A 595 -0.96 -13.25 1.38
CA PRO A 595 -1.64 -14.53 1.26
C PRO A 595 -1.11 -15.40 0.11
N ARG A 596 -0.42 -14.81 -0.88
CA ARG A 596 0.15 -15.54 -2.02
C ARG A 596 1.26 -16.49 -1.61
N ILE A 597 1.94 -16.20 -0.50
CA ILE A 597 3.06 -17.00 0.01
C ILE A 597 2.57 -18.28 0.70
N THR A 598 1.34 -18.27 1.20
CA THR A 598 0.73 -19.38 1.95
C THR A 598 -0.42 -20.04 1.19
N ARG A 599 -0.48 -19.84 -0.13
CA ARG A 599 -1.56 -20.33 -1.00
C ARG A 599 -1.82 -21.84 -0.84
N GLU A 600 -0.77 -22.64 -0.65
CA GLU A 600 -0.85 -24.10 -0.55
C GLU A 600 -1.01 -24.63 0.89
N ASP A 601 -0.89 -23.76 1.91
CA ASP A 601 -1.00 -24.17 3.30
C ASP A 601 -2.45 -24.54 3.66
N ALA A 602 -2.62 -25.50 4.59
CA ALA A 602 -3.95 -25.84 5.11
C ALA A 602 -4.52 -24.70 5.97
N ASP A 603 -5.84 -24.52 5.98
CA ASP A 603 -6.54 -23.46 6.72
C ASP A 603 -6.14 -23.42 8.20
N ALA A 604 -6.04 -24.59 8.85
CA ALA A 604 -5.62 -24.71 10.25
C ALA A 604 -4.17 -24.26 10.52
N VAL A 605 -3.29 -24.32 9.52
CA VAL A 605 -1.88 -23.88 9.64
C VAL A 605 -1.80 -22.36 9.58
N ILE A 606 -2.68 -21.71 8.82
CA ILE A 606 -2.66 -20.24 8.69
C ILE A 606 -3.30 -19.57 9.90
N THR A 607 -4.38 -20.13 10.44
CA THR A 607 -5.02 -19.63 11.68
C THR A 607 -4.15 -19.85 12.91
N SER A 608 -3.33 -20.92 12.96
CA SER A 608 -2.48 -21.24 14.12
C SER A 608 -1.12 -20.54 14.17
N ARG A 609 -0.72 -19.79 13.13
CA ARG A 609 0.53 -18.99 13.11
C ARG A 609 0.43 -17.68 13.90
N VAL A 610 -0.33 -17.65 14.99
CA VAL A 610 -0.44 -16.49 15.89
C VAL A 610 0.79 -16.42 16.82
N GLY A 611 1.88 -15.84 16.33
CA GLY A 611 3.08 -15.60 17.13
C GLY A 611 4.20 -14.87 16.39
N PHE A 612 4.93 -14.01 17.10
CA PHE A 612 6.09 -13.25 16.61
C PHE A 612 7.26 -14.13 16.09
N ALA A 613 7.20 -15.45 16.32
CA ALA A 613 8.25 -16.41 15.96
C ALA A 613 7.88 -17.34 14.78
N SER A 614 6.79 -17.07 14.06
CA SER A 614 6.43 -17.89 12.88
C SER A 614 7.40 -17.66 11.72
N THR A 615 7.65 -18.70 10.91
CA THR A 615 8.52 -18.68 9.72
C THR A 615 7.91 -17.94 8.52
N ASP A 616 6.95 -17.07 8.78
CA ASP A 616 6.13 -16.41 7.76
C ASP A 616 6.91 -15.24 7.11
N ARG A 617 6.70 -15.01 5.80
CA ARG A 617 7.56 -14.14 4.97
C ARG A 617 7.00 -12.72 4.91
N ARG A 618 7.85 -11.71 5.16
CA ARG A 618 7.46 -10.34 5.53
C ARG A 618 6.79 -9.58 4.39
N LEU A 619 5.85 -8.68 4.72
CA LEU A 619 5.25 -7.73 3.77
C LEU A 619 6.27 -6.63 3.50
N ASN A 620 6.60 -6.36 2.23
CA ASN A 620 7.71 -5.45 1.91
C ASN A 620 7.25 -4.18 1.16
N THR A 621 7.91 -3.06 1.45
CA THR A 621 7.68 -1.80 0.76
C THR A 621 7.96 -1.96 -0.75
N GLY A 622 7.17 -1.30 -1.60
CA GLY A 622 7.29 -1.44 -3.05
C GLY A 622 6.40 -2.56 -3.56
N SER A 623 6.96 -3.74 -3.85
CA SER A 623 6.23 -4.83 -4.53
C SER A 623 4.95 -5.27 -3.80
N ALA A 624 4.98 -5.52 -2.49
CA ALA A 624 3.80 -5.99 -1.76
C ALA A 624 2.72 -4.90 -1.69
N CYS A 625 3.10 -3.64 -1.44
CA CYS A 625 2.18 -2.51 -1.45
C CYS A 625 1.52 -2.33 -2.84
N ILE A 626 2.31 -2.38 -3.92
CA ILE A 626 1.79 -2.32 -5.31
C ILE A 626 0.80 -3.47 -5.57
N GLY A 627 1.08 -4.67 -5.04
CA GLY A 627 0.20 -5.83 -5.13
C GLY A 627 -1.12 -5.67 -4.38
N CYS A 628 -1.06 -5.23 -3.12
CA CYS A 628 -2.24 -4.98 -2.29
C CYS A 628 -3.09 -3.81 -2.80
N HIS A 629 -2.46 -2.82 -3.43
CA HIS A 629 -3.08 -1.62 -4.00
C HIS A 629 -3.19 -1.70 -5.53
N ALA A 630 -3.49 -2.90 -6.06
CA ALA A 630 -3.64 -3.15 -7.49
C ALA A 630 -4.64 -2.21 -8.18
N ASP A 631 -5.70 -1.84 -7.45
CA ASP A 631 -6.78 -0.97 -7.89
C ASP A 631 -6.81 0.36 -7.12
N GLY A 632 -5.67 0.80 -6.57
CA GLY A 632 -5.55 2.04 -5.79
C GLY A 632 -5.94 1.86 -4.34
N MET A 633 -6.63 2.86 -3.76
CA MET A 633 -7.01 2.81 -2.34
C MET A 633 -7.95 1.62 -2.06
N ASN A 634 -7.64 0.86 -1.00
CA ASN A 634 -8.45 -0.26 -0.57
C ASN A 634 -9.67 0.25 0.20
N ARG A 635 -10.83 -0.38 -0.04
CA ARG A 635 -12.08 -0.02 0.62
C ARG A 635 -12.07 -0.51 2.07
N GLY A 636 -12.58 0.32 2.97
CA GLY A 636 -12.80 -0.01 4.38
C GLY A 636 -14.07 0.67 4.90
N ASP A 637 -14.59 0.15 6.00
CA ASP A 637 -15.73 0.72 6.73
C ASP A 637 -15.27 1.29 8.07
N ASN A 638 -15.92 2.35 8.54
CA ASN A 638 -15.68 2.90 9.86
C ASN A 638 -16.60 2.25 10.90
N ASP A 639 -16.32 0.99 11.24
CA ASP A 639 -17.14 0.19 12.16
C ASP A 639 -17.33 0.86 13.53
N LEU A 640 -16.30 1.49 14.08
CA LEU A 640 -16.42 2.24 15.34
C LEU A 640 -17.52 3.29 15.25
N ARG A 641 -17.54 4.06 14.16
CA ARG A 641 -18.52 5.12 13.95
C ARG A 641 -19.91 4.57 13.62
N ASP A 642 -19.99 3.67 12.65
CA ASP A 642 -21.28 3.16 12.19
C ASP A 642 -22.01 2.41 13.31
N TRP A 643 -21.30 1.60 14.11
CA TRP A 643 -21.91 0.84 15.19
C TRP A 643 -22.31 1.71 16.38
N LEU A 644 -21.58 2.81 16.61
CA LEU A 644 -21.97 3.83 17.58
C LEU A 644 -23.29 4.48 17.18
N ASP A 645 -23.45 4.85 15.91
CA ASP A 645 -24.70 5.42 15.39
C ASP A 645 -25.86 4.39 15.35
N GLU A 646 -25.55 3.09 15.22
CA GLU A 646 -26.50 1.96 15.34
C GLU A 646 -26.90 1.63 16.81
N GLY A 647 -26.50 2.46 17.78
CA GLY A 647 -26.86 2.28 19.20
C GLY A 647 -25.90 1.40 20.00
N GLY A 648 -24.70 1.13 19.47
CA GLY A 648 -23.59 0.54 20.22
C GLY A 648 -23.69 -0.96 20.49
N ALA A 649 -24.73 -1.65 20.05
CA ALA A 649 -24.93 -3.09 20.31
C ALA A 649 -23.78 -3.97 19.80
N ARG A 650 -23.10 -3.52 18.73
CA ARG A 650 -21.97 -4.19 18.09
C ARG A 650 -20.62 -3.65 18.54
N LEU A 651 -20.57 -2.67 19.45
CA LEU A 651 -19.30 -2.21 20.00
C LEU A 651 -18.76 -3.25 21.00
N PRO A 652 -17.43 -3.52 21.02
CA PRO A 652 -16.84 -4.43 21.98
C PRO A 652 -17.04 -3.92 23.41
N LYS A 653 -17.42 -4.80 24.34
CA LYS A 653 -17.67 -4.48 25.76
C LYS A 653 -16.56 -5.02 26.67
N GLY A 654 -16.60 -4.67 27.94
CA GLY A 654 -15.65 -5.08 28.98
C GLY A 654 -14.59 -4.01 29.27
N GLU A 655 -13.67 -4.34 30.19
CA GLU A 655 -12.59 -3.44 30.66
C GLU A 655 -11.77 -2.80 29.53
N ARG A 656 -11.66 -3.50 28.39
CA ARG A 656 -10.91 -3.08 27.19
C ARG A 656 -11.82 -2.83 25.98
N GLY A 657 -13.12 -2.74 26.22
CA GLY A 657 -14.14 -2.34 25.27
C GLY A 657 -14.54 -0.87 25.44
N VAL A 658 -15.73 -0.53 24.97
CA VAL A 658 -16.22 0.86 24.97
C VAL A 658 -16.84 1.31 26.29
N ASP A 659 -17.04 0.39 27.24
CA ASP A 659 -17.77 0.62 28.49
C ASP A 659 -17.20 1.81 29.31
N GLY A 660 -15.90 2.10 29.17
CA GLY A 660 -15.25 3.20 29.87
C GLY A 660 -15.56 4.61 29.34
N TRP A 661 -16.18 4.73 28.16
CA TRP A 661 -16.44 6.04 27.54
C TRP A 661 -17.80 6.15 26.82
N ILE A 662 -18.49 5.05 26.54
CA ILE A 662 -19.71 5.06 25.73
C ILE A 662 -20.85 5.89 26.33
N ASP A 663 -20.87 6.03 27.66
CA ASP A 663 -21.85 6.84 28.40
C ASP A 663 -21.34 8.27 28.69
N ASP A 664 -20.11 8.60 28.30
CA ASP A 664 -19.57 9.96 28.39
C ASP A 664 -19.94 10.77 27.14
N GLU A 665 -20.92 11.66 27.28
CA GLU A 665 -21.43 12.49 26.18
C GLU A 665 -20.33 13.31 25.48
N GLN A 666 -19.31 13.76 26.22
CA GLN A 666 -18.22 14.56 25.63
C GLN A 666 -17.29 13.70 24.79
N VAL A 667 -16.92 12.50 25.29
CA VAL A 667 -16.09 11.57 24.52
C VAL A 667 -16.84 11.08 23.29
N VAL A 668 -18.12 10.71 23.42
CA VAL A 668 -18.97 10.31 22.28
C VAL A 668 -19.04 11.42 21.23
N ALA A 669 -19.25 12.67 21.65
CA ALA A 669 -19.27 13.81 20.72
C ALA A 669 -17.93 13.95 19.99
N GLN A 670 -16.81 13.80 20.69
CA GLN A 670 -15.47 13.87 20.10
C GLN A 670 -15.19 12.71 19.13
N VAL A 671 -15.64 11.49 19.44
CA VAL A 671 -15.57 10.34 18.51
C VAL A 671 -16.37 10.66 17.24
N LYS A 672 -17.58 11.21 17.37
CA LYS A 672 -18.38 11.58 16.18
C LYS A 672 -17.77 12.72 15.35
N GLU A 673 -16.98 13.61 15.97
CA GLU A 673 -16.22 14.65 15.28
C GLU A 673 -15.04 14.05 14.49
N LEU A 674 -14.25 13.17 15.12
CA LEU A 674 -13.01 12.63 14.55
C LEU A 674 -13.22 11.47 13.56
N TYR A 675 -14.31 10.73 13.70
CA TYR A 675 -14.60 9.52 12.93
C TYR A 675 -15.84 9.73 12.06
N PRO A 676 -15.70 10.15 10.79
CA PRO A 676 -16.82 10.28 9.86
C PRO A 676 -17.45 8.91 9.54
N PRO A 677 -18.77 8.81 9.34
CA PRO A 677 -19.41 7.53 9.05
C PRO A 677 -18.96 6.95 7.70
N SER A 678 -19.14 5.65 7.50
CA SER A 678 -18.73 5.00 6.24
C SER A 678 -19.39 5.63 5.02
N THR A 679 -20.60 6.16 5.14
CA THR A 679 -21.29 6.87 4.04
C THR A 679 -20.52 8.09 3.54
N VAL A 680 -19.72 8.72 4.40
CA VAL A 680 -18.83 9.83 4.03
C VAL A 680 -17.47 9.31 3.57
N MET A 681 -16.87 8.38 4.33
CA MET A 681 -15.52 7.89 4.04
C MET A 681 -15.44 7.09 2.74
N ARG A 682 -16.47 6.32 2.38
CA ARG A 682 -16.51 5.56 1.12
C ARG A 682 -16.40 6.48 -0.09
N SER A 683 -17.12 7.60 -0.12
CA SER A 683 -17.01 8.56 -1.23
C SER A 683 -15.60 9.12 -1.36
N ARG A 684 -14.99 9.50 -0.23
CA ARG A 684 -13.62 10.05 -0.21
C ARG A 684 -12.58 9.05 -0.67
N MET A 685 -12.72 7.78 -0.25
CA MET A 685 -11.87 6.69 -0.73
C MET A 685 -12.02 6.47 -2.23
N GLU A 686 -13.25 6.51 -2.78
CA GLU A 686 -13.45 6.39 -4.22
C GLU A 686 -12.88 7.60 -5.00
N ASP A 687 -12.97 8.81 -4.45
CA ASP A 687 -12.36 10.01 -5.04
C ASP A 687 -10.83 9.88 -5.11
N ASP A 688 -10.20 9.46 -4.01
CA ASP A 688 -8.76 9.22 -3.95
C ASP A 688 -8.35 8.07 -4.89
N ARG A 689 -9.16 7.00 -4.94
CA ARG A 689 -8.95 5.84 -5.82
C ARG A 689 -9.06 6.20 -7.30
N ARG A 690 -10.01 7.07 -7.68
CA ARG A 690 -10.26 7.50 -9.06
C ARG A 690 -9.01 8.12 -9.71
N VAL A 691 -8.21 8.87 -8.96
CA VAL A 691 -6.95 9.46 -9.45
C VAL A 691 -5.99 8.36 -9.93
N PHE A 692 -5.80 7.33 -9.11
CA PHE A 692 -4.98 6.17 -9.44
C PHE A 692 -5.51 5.40 -10.65
N LEU A 693 -6.82 5.17 -10.71
CA LEU A 693 -7.44 4.46 -11.83
C LEU A 693 -7.30 5.24 -13.15
N ALA A 694 -7.38 6.57 -13.10
CA ALA A 694 -7.15 7.43 -14.26
C ALA A 694 -5.71 7.35 -14.76
N ALA A 695 -4.73 7.34 -13.86
CA ALA A 695 -3.32 7.13 -14.23
C ALA A 695 -3.09 5.72 -14.82
N MET A 696 -3.66 4.68 -14.20
CA MET A 696 -3.58 3.31 -14.72
C MET A 696 -4.22 3.17 -16.10
N SER A 697 -5.29 3.91 -16.40
CA SER A 697 -5.84 3.94 -17.75
C SER A 697 -4.84 4.40 -18.79
N LYS A 698 -4.19 5.55 -18.54
CA LYS A 698 -3.23 6.14 -19.48
C LYS A 698 -2.14 5.13 -19.82
N ILE A 699 -1.71 4.35 -18.82
CA ILE A 699 -0.79 3.22 -19.03
C ILE A 699 -1.43 2.16 -19.93
N LYS A 700 -2.58 1.60 -19.52
CA LYS A 700 -3.24 0.48 -20.21
C LYS A 700 -3.57 0.80 -21.67
N ARG A 701 -4.09 2.01 -21.93
CA ARG A 701 -4.52 2.47 -23.26
C ARG A 701 -3.41 2.33 -24.30
N GLU A 702 -2.18 2.70 -23.92
CA GLU A 702 -1.02 2.72 -24.82
C GLU A 702 -0.22 1.42 -24.76
N MET A 703 -0.08 0.82 -23.58
CA MET A 703 0.75 -0.37 -23.41
C MET A 703 0.07 -1.68 -23.83
N ILE A 704 -1.26 -1.74 -23.82
CA ILE A 704 -1.99 -2.93 -24.24
C ILE A 704 -2.15 -2.96 -25.75
N VAL A 705 -1.64 -4.01 -26.37
CA VAL A 705 -1.79 -4.28 -27.80
C VAL A 705 -3.15 -4.96 -28.02
N GLY A 706 -4.05 -4.28 -28.72
CA GLY A 706 -5.43 -4.73 -28.95
C GLY A 706 -6.49 -3.75 -28.43
N VAL A 707 -7.76 -4.10 -28.65
CA VAL A 707 -8.93 -3.28 -28.25
C VAL A 707 -9.35 -3.49 -26.80
N ASP A 708 -9.15 -4.70 -26.26
CA ASP A 708 -9.44 -5.00 -24.86
C ASP A 708 -8.33 -4.43 -23.98
N LYS A 709 -8.64 -3.33 -23.27
CA LYS A 709 -7.69 -2.63 -22.39
C LYS A 709 -7.71 -3.13 -20.94
N ASN A 710 -8.33 -4.28 -20.67
CA ASN A 710 -8.39 -4.83 -19.33
C ASN A 710 -7.14 -5.66 -18.96
N VAL A 711 -6.83 -5.64 -17.67
CA VAL A 711 -5.90 -6.58 -17.02
C VAL A 711 -6.54 -7.03 -15.71
N TYR A 712 -6.53 -8.32 -15.44
CA TYR A 712 -7.26 -8.93 -14.31
C TYR A 712 -6.35 -9.34 -13.15
N VAL A 713 -5.04 -9.31 -13.39
CA VAL A 713 -3.99 -9.50 -12.38
C VAL A 713 -3.24 -8.19 -12.20
N GLU A 714 -2.57 -8.03 -11.05
CA GLU A 714 -1.71 -6.86 -10.83
C GLU A 714 -0.46 -6.97 -11.74
N PRO A 715 -0.25 -6.05 -12.70
CA PRO A 715 0.75 -6.22 -13.74
C PRO A 715 2.20 -6.27 -13.28
N ALA A 716 2.57 -5.46 -12.28
CA ALA A 716 3.95 -5.45 -11.78
C ALA A 716 4.26 -6.76 -11.04
N ILE A 717 3.35 -7.22 -10.17
CA ILE A 717 3.39 -8.47 -9.44
C ILE A 717 3.47 -9.67 -10.36
N TRP A 718 2.61 -9.76 -11.38
CA TRP A 718 2.65 -10.88 -12.32
C TRP A 718 4.04 -10.96 -12.99
N THR A 719 4.59 -9.80 -13.33
CA THR A 719 5.91 -9.67 -13.96
C THR A 719 7.06 -10.05 -13.00
N ILE A 720 6.95 -9.69 -11.73
CA ILE A 720 7.87 -10.06 -10.62
C ILE A 720 7.86 -11.58 -10.41
N GLU A 721 6.67 -12.17 -10.25
CA GLU A 721 6.50 -13.61 -10.01
C GLU A 721 7.00 -14.42 -11.22
N TRP A 722 6.78 -13.92 -12.43
CA TRP A 722 7.38 -14.50 -13.65
C TRP A 722 8.91 -14.47 -13.57
N ALA A 723 9.52 -13.33 -13.21
CA ALA A 723 10.98 -13.19 -13.10
C ALA A 723 11.54 -14.16 -12.06
N GLN A 724 10.96 -14.18 -10.87
CA GLN A 724 11.35 -15.07 -9.77
C GLN A 724 11.34 -16.53 -10.22
N LYS A 725 10.28 -16.96 -10.88
CA LYS A 725 10.15 -18.35 -11.38
C LYS A 725 11.13 -18.66 -12.52
N PHE A 726 11.27 -17.75 -13.48
CA PHE A 726 12.06 -17.97 -14.68
C PHE A 726 13.57 -17.97 -14.39
N TYR A 727 14.06 -16.97 -13.66
CA TYR A 727 15.47 -16.86 -13.28
C TYR A 727 15.81 -17.64 -12.00
N LYS A 728 14.82 -18.25 -11.35
CA LYS A 728 14.98 -19.01 -10.09
C LYS A 728 15.56 -18.14 -8.97
N TYR A 729 15.11 -16.89 -8.88
CA TYR A 729 15.47 -16.04 -7.74
C TYR A 729 14.92 -16.69 -6.47
N PRO A 730 15.76 -17.03 -5.48
CA PRO A 730 15.29 -17.68 -4.27
C PRO A 730 14.29 -16.78 -3.54
N PRO A 731 13.20 -17.36 -3.01
CA PRO A 731 12.34 -16.64 -2.08
C PRO A 731 13.13 -16.27 -0.84
N THR A 732 13.04 -15.03 -0.39
CA THR A 732 13.75 -14.54 0.81
C THR A 732 12.73 -14.03 1.83
N ARG A 733 13.20 -13.59 3.00
CA ARG A 733 12.31 -12.97 4.01
C ARG A 733 11.67 -11.68 3.51
N SER A 734 12.29 -11.03 2.51
CA SER A 734 11.82 -9.82 1.84
C SER A 734 11.35 -10.08 0.39
N ASN A 735 10.91 -11.31 0.07
CA ASN A 735 10.45 -11.74 -1.27
C ASN A 735 9.19 -12.61 -1.25
#